data_AF-A0AAU7ZBE7-F1
#
_entry.id   AF-A0AAU7ZBE7-F1
#
_cell.length_a   1.000
_cell.length_b   1.000
_cell.length_c   1.000
_cell.angle_alpha   90.00
_cell.angle_beta   90.00
_cell.angle_gamma   90.00
#
_symmetry.space_group_name_H-M   'P 1'
#
loop_
_entity.id
_entity.type
_entity.pdbx_description
1 polymer ?
#
loop_
_entity_poly.entity_id
_entity_poly.type
_entity_poly.pdbx_seq_one_letter_code
_entity_poly.pdbx_strand_id
1 'polypeptide(L)'
;MRIITRYILREVISHALLGGALFTFIIFMRDLGRILDFVVRDSATMGDVARIIAFTLPPALTVTIPMAVLVGILLGLSRLAADSEITAMRASGMGAIDFVRIVSIVSAVALALGLFNSLYLAPRAASGLISLGESLKSSQASFEVQPRVFYEEFKDRVLYIQDVSPAAGAALWHHVFLADLTEPADPHITTADQAIVVNGTPNTPDAQTIRLHLLNGGQHDTSSTDPNQYNISTFSSTDVPIETEAPEDAHLGRVNTPIQALSLPELWRRAKAIQATSGHESSVYRIEFNKRFSYPFACLVLMLVGVPLGISSKRGGKSTGFVLTILLVFIYYFLSSVGVAFAQSGKLSPFLGVWGANLLFAAAGALLLYQMSRGGIALSLVSTIGVWLSKLITRLTSNGHESANARSNHDVATLLRRFRSIVRIQFPLLLDDYVMREYATNFAIVLSSFSTLFLIFTFFELIGPIFKNRTPLITVGEYLINLVPYILYNVTPLCALVAVLVTFGALSRTSELTAMKSSGISLYRIITPVLVVTILISAGLFVFDEIYLPAANRRQEALLSIIKDKPTQTFSRPDRQWISGQTNNAGEPSRIFYYQYFNAEKDTFANLTVFEFDPASFTLQRRIFAATAQWDPKVNNWVFDNGWQRTFSGETISSYQPFTVATFPEIREQPTYFKKEYIPSQEMSYTELSHYITDLKQSGFDTKRLSVQLNKKIAYPLITLVMAILAIPFALSMGKKGSLTGIATAIGLAITYWVVALIFESLGNVNTLPAVLAAWTPDLLFGITGTYLLLRTPT
;
A
#
# COMPACT_ATOMS: atom_id res chain seq x y z
N MET A 1 5.83 33.22 -35.41
CA MET A 1 5.78 32.95 -33.95
C MET A 1 4.79 31.85 -33.54
N ARG A 2 3.56 31.79 -34.08
CA ARG A 2 2.55 30.77 -33.67
C ARG A 2 3.01 29.30 -33.81
N ILE A 3 3.84 28.99 -34.81
CA ILE A 3 4.33 27.61 -35.05
C ILE A 3 5.31 27.17 -33.96
N ILE A 4 6.33 27.99 -33.65
CA ILE A 4 7.32 27.68 -32.60
C ILE A 4 6.64 27.61 -31.23
N THR A 5 5.71 28.53 -30.94
CA THR A 5 4.90 28.47 -29.71
C THR A 5 4.14 27.16 -29.60
N ARG A 6 3.41 26.74 -30.64
CA ARG A 6 2.64 25.49 -30.64
C ARG A 6 3.56 24.27 -30.51
N TYR A 7 4.73 24.32 -31.13
CA TYR A 7 5.70 23.23 -31.09
C TYR A 7 6.32 23.06 -29.69
N ILE A 8 6.84 24.14 -29.08
CA ILE A 8 7.35 24.10 -27.69
C ILE A 8 6.24 23.69 -26.73
N LEU A 9 5.03 24.24 -26.89
CA LEU A 9 3.89 23.92 -26.03
C LEU A 9 3.53 22.43 -26.13
N ARG A 10 3.47 21.87 -27.35
CA ARG A 10 3.19 20.45 -27.57
C ARG A 10 4.25 19.58 -26.90
N GLU A 11 5.52 19.95 -27.02
CA GLU A 11 6.63 19.20 -26.43
C GLU A 11 6.55 19.19 -24.90
N VAL A 12 6.40 20.37 -24.30
CA VAL A 12 6.31 20.53 -22.84
C VAL A 12 5.07 19.86 -22.28
N ILE A 13 3.89 20.02 -22.91
CA ILE A 13 2.65 19.37 -22.47
C ILE A 13 2.75 17.85 -22.56
N SER A 14 3.33 17.31 -23.64
CA SER A 14 3.45 15.86 -23.81
C SER A 14 4.32 15.24 -22.71
N HIS A 15 5.46 15.86 -22.39
CA HIS A 15 6.33 15.40 -21.30
C HIS A 15 5.69 15.66 -19.92
N ALA A 16 4.92 16.75 -19.76
CA ALA A 16 4.21 17.03 -18.51
C ALA A 16 3.15 15.98 -18.21
N LEU A 17 2.31 15.63 -19.19
CA LEU A 17 1.29 14.59 -19.01
C LEU A 17 1.92 13.24 -18.66
N LEU A 18 3.06 12.91 -19.26
CA LEU A 18 3.78 11.67 -18.96
C LEU A 18 4.40 11.67 -17.57
N GLY A 19 5.04 12.76 -17.17
CA GLY A 19 5.50 12.94 -15.80
C GLY A 19 4.35 12.83 -14.83
N GLY A 20 3.23 13.51 -15.09
CA GLY A 20 2.03 13.46 -14.25
C GLY A 20 1.45 12.06 -14.12
N ALA A 21 1.33 11.32 -15.21
CA ALA A 21 0.89 9.92 -15.18
C ALA A 21 1.86 9.04 -14.37
N LEU A 22 3.17 9.19 -14.60
CA LEU A 22 4.23 8.46 -13.89
C LEU A 22 4.17 8.72 -12.38
N PHE A 23 4.21 9.99 -11.96
CA PHE A 23 4.18 10.36 -10.54
C PHE A 23 2.87 9.93 -9.89
N THR A 24 1.72 10.14 -10.55
CA THR A 24 0.41 9.73 -10.01
C THR A 24 0.34 8.23 -9.85
N PHE A 25 0.86 7.46 -10.81
CA PHE A 25 0.94 6.02 -10.71
C PHE A 25 1.85 5.54 -9.56
N ILE A 26 3.01 6.17 -9.37
CA ILE A 26 3.91 5.80 -8.27
C ILE A 26 3.27 6.06 -6.90
N ILE A 27 2.59 7.21 -6.74
CA ILE A 27 1.84 7.51 -5.50
C ILE A 27 0.70 6.51 -5.31
N PHE A 28 -0.05 6.21 -6.37
CA PHE A 28 -1.13 5.25 -6.32
C PHE A 28 -0.65 3.84 -5.93
N MET A 29 0.49 3.39 -6.47
CA MET A 29 1.08 2.09 -6.14
C MET A 29 1.47 2.00 -4.65
N ARG A 30 1.93 3.11 -4.04
CA ARG A 30 2.20 3.16 -2.60
C ARG A 30 0.90 3.00 -1.79
N ASP A 31 -0.16 3.68 -2.19
CA ASP A 31 -1.43 3.70 -1.46
C ASP A 31 -2.27 2.42 -1.71
N LEU A 32 -1.84 1.56 -2.64
CA LEU A 32 -2.52 0.32 -3.01
C LEU A 32 -2.78 -0.61 -1.82
N GLY A 33 -1.82 -0.74 -0.89
CA GLY A 33 -2.00 -1.58 0.29
C GLY A 33 -3.17 -1.12 1.17
N ARG A 34 -3.35 0.20 1.30
CA ARG A 34 -4.48 0.79 2.04
C ARG A 34 -5.79 0.67 1.29
N ILE A 35 -5.76 0.81 -0.04
CA ILE A 35 -6.94 0.59 -0.90
C ILE A 35 -7.39 -0.87 -0.79
N LEU A 36 -6.44 -1.81 -0.83
CA LEU A 36 -6.69 -3.22 -0.58
C LEU A 36 -7.34 -3.38 0.80
N ASP A 37 -6.82 -2.80 1.87
CA ASP A 37 -7.46 -2.89 3.18
C ASP A 37 -8.92 -2.40 3.21
N PHE A 38 -9.25 -1.29 2.54
CA PHE A 38 -10.64 -0.80 2.47
C PHE A 38 -11.55 -1.72 1.66
N VAL A 39 -11.05 -2.17 0.51
CA VAL A 39 -11.79 -3.08 -0.38
C VAL A 39 -11.98 -4.46 0.26
N VAL A 40 -11.03 -4.87 1.09
CA VAL A 40 -10.96 -6.19 1.74
C VAL A 40 -11.72 -6.24 3.06
N ARG A 41 -11.83 -5.13 3.79
CA ARG A 41 -12.59 -5.08 5.06
C ARG A 41 -14.09 -4.97 4.83
N ASP A 42 -14.51 -4.26 3.78
CA ASP A 42 -15.91 -3.84 3.65
C ASP A 42 -16.60 -4.40 2.37
N SER A 43 -16.15 -5.56 1.87
CA SER A 43 -16.80 -6.34 0.80
C SER A 43 -17.21 -5.51 -0.42
N ALA A 44 -16.35 -4.60 -0.85
CA ALA A 44 -16.70 -3.55 -1.79
C ALA A 44 -17.11 -4.11 -3.17
N THR A 45 -18.24 -3.64 -3.73
CA THR A 45 -18.65 -4.03 -5.08
C THR A 45 -17.66 -3.49 -6.14
N MET A 46 -17.69 -4.02 -7.37
CA MET A 46 -16.84 -3.52 -8.46
C MET A 46 -17.02 -2.00 -8.70
N GLY A 47 -18.25 -1.49 -8.53
CA GLY A 47 -18.54 -0.07 -8.62
C GLY A 47 -17.88 0.73 -7.49
N ASP A 48 -17.82 0.17 -6.30
CA ASP A 48 -17.22 0.81 -5.13
C ASP A 48 -15.70 0.80 -5.21
N VAL A 49 -15.07 -0.28 -5.68
CA VAL A 49 -13.63 -0.31 -5.99
C VAL A 49 -13.26 0.79 -6.99
N ALA A 50 -14.03 0.92 -8.08
CA ALA A 50 -13.81 1.97 -9.07
C ALA A 50 -13.98 3.38 -8.47
N ARG A 51 -14.95 3.58 -7.57
CA ARG A 51 -15.14 4.85 -6.84
C ARG A 51 -14.01 5.14 -5.86
N ILE A 52 -13.51 4.15 -5.12
CA ILE A 52 -12.35 4.28 -4.23
C ILE A 52 -11.14 4.72 -5.03
N ILE A 53 -10.83 4.04 -6.14
CA ILE A 53 -9.74 4.42 -7.04
C ILE A 53 -9.95 5.86 -7.53
N ALA A 54 -11.14 6.20 -8.03
CA ALA A 54 -11.45 7.54 -8.52
C ALA A 54 -11.30 8.61 -7.42
N PHE A 55 -11.64 8.32 -6.16
CA PHE A 55 -11.50 9.25 -5.04
C PHE A 55 -10.08 9.37 -4.49
N THR A 56 -9.20 8.39 -4.74
CA THR A 56 -7.77 8.49 -4.37
C THR A 56 -6.94 9.35 -5.33
N LEU A 57 -7.39 9.53 -6.58
CA LEU A 57 -6.64 10.31 -7.58
C LEU A 57 -6.55 11.81 -7.28
N PRO A 58 -7.65 12.53 -6.93
CA PRO A 58 -7.59 13.98 -6.70
C PRO A 58 -6.63 14.43 -5.59
N PRO A 59 -6.57 13.77 -4.42
CA PRO A 59 -5.53 14.06 -3.43
C PRO A 59 -4.11 13.93 -3.98
N ALA A 60 -3.81 12.85 -4.72
CA ALA A 60 -2.51 12.64 -5.35
C ALA A 60 -2.16 13.75 -6.36
N LEU A 61 -3.13 14.18 -7.19
CA LEU A 61 -2.94 15.25 -8.19
C LEU A 61 -2.47 16.58 -7.60
N THR A 62 -2.75 16.84 -6.32
CA THR A 62 -2.29 18.06 -5.63
C THR A 62 -0.77 18.17 -5.60
N VAL A 63 -0.08 17.03 -5.51
CA VAL A 63 1.38 16.94 -5.45
C VAL A 63 1.96 16.62 -6.83
N THR A 64 1.26 15.84 -7.66
CA THR A 64 1.81 15.43 -8.96
C THR A 64 1.69 16.48 -10.05
N ILE A 65 0.73 17.40 -10.00
CA ILE A 65 0.61 18.47 -11.01
C ILE A 65 1.86 19.38 -11.05
N PRO A 66 2.37 19.92 -9.93
CA PRO A 66 3.63 20.69 -9.95
C PRO A 66 4.85 19.89 -10.43
N MET A 67 4.95 18.62 -10.02
CA MET A 67 6.00 17.72 -10.49
C MET A 67 5.91 17.50 -12.00
N ALA A 68 4.70 17.25 -12.51
CA ALA A 68 4.41 17.07 -13.93
C ALA A 68 4.82 18.29 -14.76
N VAL A 69 4.49 19.50 -14.30
CA VAL A 69 4.90 20.74 -14.97
C VAL A 69 6.42 20.85 -15.03
N LEU A 70 7.12 20.62 -13.91
CA LEU A 70 8.57 20.68 -13.87
C LEU A 70 9.22 19.65 -14.83
N VAL A 71 8.71 18.42 -14.85
CA VAL A 71 9.15 17.36 -15.78
C VAL A 71 8.94 17.79 -17.22
N GLY A 72 7.74 18.31 -17.54
CA GLY A 72 7.41 18.76 -18.87
C GLY A 72 8.35 19.84 -19.38
N ILE A 73 8.66 20.80 -18.52
CA ILE A 73 9.53 21.92 -18.84
C ILE A 73 10.97 21.44 -19.01
N LEU A 74 11.50 20.68 -18.04
CA LEU A 74 12.88 20.24 -18.07
C LEU A 74 13.14 19.22 -19.18
N LEU A 75 12.32 18.18 -19.30
CA LEU A 75 12.49 17.16 -20.35
C LEU A 75 12.16 17.72 -21.73
N GLY A 76 11.07 18.48 -21.86
CA GLY A 76 10.70 19.10 -23.12
C GLY A 76 11.79 20.05 -23.63
N LEU A 77 12.25 20.98 -22.79
CA LEU A 77 13.30 21.92 -23.19
C LEU A 77 14.67 21.25 -23.31
N SER A 78 15.02 20.28 -22.46
CA SER A 78 16.31 19.59 -22.57
C SER A 78 16.41 18.73 -23.83
N ARG A 79 15.30 18.11 -24.29
CA ARG A 79 15.27 17.40 -25.57
C ARG A 79 15.46 18.37 -26.74
N LEU A 80 14.78 19.51 -26.73
CA LEU A 80 14.98 20.57 -27.73
C LEU A 80 16.40 21.17 -27.67
N ALA A 81 17.02 21.24 -26.49
CA ALA A 81 18.41 21.67 -26.33
C ALA A 81 19.41 20.64 -26.89
N ALA A 82 19.17 19.35 -26.60
CA ALA A 82 20.02 18.24 -27.04
C ALA A 82 20.04 18.10 -28.57
N ASP A 83 18.88 18.30 -29.21
CA ASP A 83 18.74 18.29 -30.67
C ASP A 83 19.19 19.64 -31.31
N SER A 84 19.80 20.54 -30.52
CA SER A 84 20.26 21.88 -30.94
C SER A 84 19.16 22.82 -31.47
N GLU A 85 17.89 22.47 -31.30
CA GLU A 85 16.75 23.27 -31.75
C GLU A 85 16.64 24.58 -30.96
N ILE A 86 16.89 24.56 -29.65
CA ILE A 86 16.93 25.79 -28.83
C ILE A 86 18.06 26.72 -29.28
N THR A 87 19.22 26.18 -29.64
CA THR A 87 20.35 26.98 -30.15
C THR A 87 19.97 27.65 -31.47
N ALA A 88 19.30 26.92 -32.38
CA ALA A 88 18.80 27.48 -33.63
C ALA A 88 17.74 28.57 -33.41
N MET A 89 16.76 28.34 -32.52
CA MET A 89 15.73 29.34 -32.18
C MET A 89 16.35 30.62 -31.62
N ARG A 90 17.36 30.48 -30.74
CA ARG A 90 18.09 31.64 -30.19
C ARG A 90 18.91 32.38 -31.24
N ALA A 91 19.51 31.67 -32.19
CA ALA A 91 20.20 32.28 -33.32
C ALA A 91 19.24 33.05 -34.25
N SER A 92 17.97 32.67 -34.31
CA SER A 92 16.90 33.39 -35.02
C SER A 92 16.32 34.58 -34.24
N GLY A 93 16.94 34.99 -33.13
CA GLY A 93 16.53 36.16 -32.34
C GLY A 93 15.57 35.88 -31.19
N MET A 94 15.29 34.61 -30.86
CA MET A 94 14.45 34.26 -29.70
C MET A 94 15.23 34.41 -28.39
N GLY A 95 14.75 35.27 -27.49
CA GLY A 95 15.32 35.48 -26.17
C GLY A 95 14.90 34.40 -25.16
N ALA A 96 15.59 34.30 -24.02
CA ALA A 96 15.21 33.40 -22.94
C ALA A 96 13.80 33.71 -22.37
N ILE A 97 13.42 34.99 -22.39
CA ILE A 97 12.11 35.46 -21.91
C ILE A 97 10.97 34.96 -22.81
N ASP A 98 11.22 34.74 -24.10
CA ASP A 98 10.20 34.18 -25.01
C ASP A 98 9.84 32.74 -24.61
N PHE A 99 10.83 31.93 -24.22
CA PHE A 99 10.58 30.59 -23.69
C PHE A 99 9.76 30.66 -22.39
N VAL A 100 10.09 31.57 -21.47
CA VAL A 100 9.30 31.79 -20.23
C VAL A 100 7.86 32.15 -20.57
N ARG A 101 7.63 33.07 -21.52
CA ARG A 101 6.28 33.49 -21.94
C ARG A 101 5.47 32.36 -22.57
N ILE A 102 6.13 31.47 -23.34
CA ILE A 102 5.45 30.33 -23.96
C ILE A 102 5.11 29.26 -22.90
N VAL A 103 6.06 28.96 -22.03
CA VAL A 103 5.92 27.92 -21.00
C VAL A 103 5.03 28.37 -19.83
N SER A 104 4.91 29.67 -19.58
CA SER A 104 3.99 30.22 -18.57
C SER A 104 2.54 29.89 -18.88
N ILE A 105 2.16 29.68 -20.15
CA ILE A 105 0.82 29.22 -20.55
C ILE A 105 0.54 27.84 -19.93
N VAL A 106 1.48 26.89 -20.05
CA VAL A 106 1.34 25.55 -19.44
C VAL A 106 1.21 25.66 -17.93
N SER A 107 2.04 26.51 -17.32
CA SER A 107 2.11 26.66 -15.86
C SER A 107 0.87 27.36 -15.29
N ALA A 108 0.28 28.32 -16.03
CA ALA A 108 -0.96 28.99 -15.67
C ALA A 108 -2.17 28.05 -15.79
N VAL A 109 -2.22 27.22 -16.85
CA VAL A 109 -3.25 26.17 -16.98
C VAL A 109 -3.11 25.15 -15.85
N ALA A 110 -1.90 24.69 -15.55
CA ALA A 110 -1.64 23.77 -14.45
C ALA A 110 -1.95 24.37 -13.08
N LEU A 111 -1.69 25.66 -12.87
CA LEU A 111 -2.11 26.39 -11.67
C LEU A 111 -3.64 26.40 -11.52
N ALA A 112 -4.37 26.71 -12.60
CA ALA A 112 -5.83 26.74 -12.58
C ALA A 112 -6.41 25.34 -12.29
N LEU A 113 -5.89 24.30 -12.94
CA LEU A 113 -6.28 22.91 -12.70
C LEU A 113 -5.90 22.47 -11.27
N GLY A 114 -4.72 22.85 -10.79
CA GLY A 114 -4.25 22.54 -9.44
C GLY A 114 -5.09 23.22 -8.37
N LEU A 115 -5.47 24.50 -8.55
CA LEU A 115 -6.37 25.21 -7.65
C LEU A 115 -7.78 24.60 -7.65
N PHE A 116 -8.32 24.29 -8.83
CA PHE A 116 -9.61 23.59 -8.92
C PHE A 116 -9.57 22.23 -8.21
N ASN A 117 -8.52 21.45 -8.43
CA ASN A 117 -8.32 20.17 -7.76
C ASN A 117 -8.22 20.34 -6.24
N SER A 118 -7.31 21.18 -5.78
CA SER A 118 -7.00 21.38 -4.36
C SER A 118 -8.16 22.00 -3.56
N LEU A 119 -8.92 22.93 -4.15
CA LEU A 119 -9.98 23.66 -3.46
C LEU A 119 -11.35 22.95 -3.52
N TYR A 120 -11.61 22.19 -4.60
CA TYR A 120 -12.94 21.63 -4.86
C TYR A 120 -12.93 20.09 -4.98
N LEU A 121 -12.04 19.52 -5.81
CA LEU A 121 -12.07 18.10 -6.17
C LEU A 121 -11.52 17.20 -5.06
N ALA A 122 -10.31 17.52 -4.56
CA ALA A 122 -9.60 16.78 -3.52
C ALA A 122 -10.38 16.67 -2.19
N PRO A 123 -10.92 17.76 -1.61
CA PRO A 123 -11.69 17.64 -0.36
C PRO A 123 -12.98 16.85 -0.55
N ARG A 124 -13.67 16.97 -1.70
CA ARG A 124 -14.87 16.17 -2.01
C ARG A 124 -14.55 14.69 -2.19
N ALA A 125 -13.45 14.39 -2.85
CA ALA A 125 -12.98 13.03 -3.04
C ALA A 125 -12.60 12.41 -1.68
N ALA A 126 -11.89 13.16 -0.83
CA ALA A 126 -11.55 12.71 0.52
C ALA A 126 -12.80 12.51 1.41
N SER A 127 -13.77 13.42 1.37
CA SER A 127 -15.04 13.24 2.10
C SER A 127 -15.86 12.07 1.53
N GLY A 128 -15.89 11.92 0.21
CA GLY A 128 -16.57 10.82 -0.47
C GLY A 128 -15.97 9.47 -0.13
N LEU A 129 -14.64 9.39 0.03
CA LEU A 129 -13.94 8.17 0.46
C LEU A 129 -14.29 7.79 1.90
N ILE A 130 -14.42 8.78 2.80
CA ILE A 130 -14.85 8.53 4.19
C ILE A 130 -16.30 8.04 4.22
N SER A 131 -17.22 8.74 3.55
CA SER A 131 -18.62 8.33 3.52
C SER A 131 -18.84 6.98 2.83
N LEU A 132 -18.02 6.67 1.80
CA LEU A 132 -18.08 5.38 1.13
C LEU A 132 -17.62 4.27 2.09
N GLY A 133 -16.52 4.47 2.82
CA GLY A 133 -16.08 3.53 3.85
C GLY A 133 -17.15 3.31 4.93
N GLU A 134 -17.78 4.38 5.41
CA GLU A 134 -18.90 4.29 6.36
C GLU A 134 -20.09 3.49 5.80
N SER A 135 -20.46 3.71 4.53
CA SER A 135 -21.57 2.99 3.89
C SER A 135 -21.27 1.52 3.59
N LEU A 136 -20.01 1.20 3.29
CA LEU A 136 -19.60 -0.18 3.01
C LEU A 136 -19.61 -1.02 4.29
N LYS A 137 -19.18 -0.42 5.43
CA LYS A 137 -19.27 -1.05 6.75
C LYS A 137 -20.71 -1.41 7.15
N SER A 138 -21.68 -0.53 6.90
CA SER A 138 -23.07 -0.77 7.33
C SER A 138 -23.87 -1.70 6.40
N SER A 139 -23.49 -1.81 5.11
CA SER A 139 -24.31 -2.52 4.10
C SER A 139 -24.17 -4.04 4.12
N GLN A 140 -23.17 -4.61 4.81
CA GLN A 140 -22.73 -6.00 4.58
C GLN A 140 -22.69 -6.93 5.80
N ALA A 141 -22.88 -6.41 7.01
CA ALA A 141 -22.80 -7.22 8.22
C ALA A 141 -23.81 -8.40 8.29
N SER A 142 -24.83 -8.42 7.42
CA SER A 142 -25.80 -9.53 7.32
C SER A 142 -25.41 -10.73 6.44
N PHE A 143 -24.43 -10.60 5.53
CA PHE A 143 -24.26 -11.60 4.43
C PHE A 143 -22.93 -12.38 4.42
N GLU A 144 -21.96 -12.07 5.28
CA GLU A 144 -20.61 -12.67 5.21
C GLU A 144 -20.06 -13.13 6.56
N VAL A 145 -20.92 -13.52 7.50
CA VAL A 145 -20.46 -14.13 8.75
C VAL A 145 -20.05 -15.58 8.47
N GLN A 146 -18.76 -15.88 8.65
CA GLN A 146 -18.17 -17.18 8.44
C GLN A 146 -18.39 -18.07 9.68
N PRO A 147 -18.69 -19.35 9.47
CA PRO A 147 -18.79 -20.29 10.58
C PRO A 147 -17.44 -20.44 11.28
N ARG A 148 -17.51 -20.52 12.60
CA ARG A 148 -16.48 -20.76 13.61
C ARG A 148 -15.50 -19.62 13.85
N VAL A 149 -15.85 -18.41 13.41
CA VAL A 149 -15.03 -17.19 13.57
C VAL A 149 -15.61 -16.28 14.66
N PHE A 150 -14.74 -15.65 15.46
CA PHE A 150 -15.12 -14.58 16.39
C PHE A 150 -15.09 -13.22 15.70
N TYR A 151 -16.18 -12.47 15.85
CA TYR A 151 -16.36 -11.12 15.36
C TYR A 151 -16.39 -10.15 16.54
N GLU A 152 -15.29 -9.41 16.73
CA GLU A 152 -15.11 -8.42 17.80
C GLU A 152 -15.25 -6.97 17.28
N GLU A 153 -15.83 -6.78 16.09
CA GLU A 153 -15.97 -5.48 15.43
C GLU A 153 -17.18 -4.67 15.91
N PHE A 154 -18.02 -5.29 16.75
CA PHE A 154 -19.20 -4.65 17.33
C PHE A 154 -18.80 -4.00 18.66
N LYS A 155 -19.30 -2.78 18.89
CA LYS A 155 -18.99 -2.03 20.11
C LYS A 155 -19.44 -2.84 21.33
N ASP A 156 -18.49 -3.11 22.22
CA ASP A 156 -18.72 -3.86 23.45
C ASP A 156 -19.43 -5.21 23.23
N ARG A 157 -19.34 -5.83 22.04
CA ARG A 157 -20.00 -7.10 21.73
C ARG A 157 -19.16 -8.02 20.87
N VAL A 158 -19.20 -9.31 21.19
CA VAL A 158 -18.50 -10.35 20.43
C VAL A 158 -19.49 -11.38 19.93
N LEU A 159 -19.49 -11.63 18.62
CA LEU A 159 -20.36 -12.60 17.96
C LEU A 159 -19.53 -13.79 17.46
N TYR A 160 -19.96 -15.00 17.75
CA TYR A 160 -19.41 -16.25 17.23
C TYR A 160 -20.56 -17.12 16.73
N ILE A 161 -20.35 -17.80 15.61
CA ILE A 161 -21.38 -18.62 14.97
C ILE A 161 -20.76 -19.94 14.59
N GLN A 162 -21.33 -21.08 14.96
CA GLN A 162 -20.68 -22.36 14.65
C GLN A 162 -20.88 -22.80 13.20
N ASP A 163 -22.10 -22.67 12.66
CA ASP A 163 -22.44 -23.10 11.30
C ASP A 163 -23.42 -22.10 10.64
N VAL A 164 -23.29 -21.87 9.34
CA VAL A 164 -24.15 -20.96 8.58
C VAL A 164 -24.74 -21.70 7.39
N SER A 165 -26.07 -21.66 7.27
CA SER A 165 -26.78 -22.21 6.13
C SER A 165 -27.34 -21.07 5.25
N PRO A 166 -27.01 -21.02 3.95
CA PRO A 166 -27.57 -20.03 3.06
C PRO A 166 -29.07 -20.30 2.85
N ALA A 167 -29.93 -19.37 3.26
CA ALA A 167 -31.36 -19.38 2.97
C ALA A 167 -31.74 -18.20 2.06
N ALA A 168 -32.78 -18.36 1.24
CA ALA A 168 -33.18 -17.37 0.25
C ALA A 168 -33.62 -16.05 0.93
N GLY A 169 -32.75 -15.04 0.90
CA GLY A 169 -33.03 -13.68 1.38
C GLY A 169 -32.49 -13.33 2.78
N ALA A 170 -32.02 -14.31 3.57
CA ALA A 170 -31.34 -14.09 4.85
C ALA A 170 -30.43 -15.29 5.18
N ALA A 171 -29.27 -15.07 5.80
CA ALA A 171 -28.44 -16.16 6.29
C ALA A 171 -29.07 -16.75 7.57
N LEU A 172 -29.28 -18.08 7.59
CA LEU A 172 -29.70 -18.78 8.80
C LEU A 172 -28.45 -19.26 9.55
N TRP A 173 -28.22 -18.66 10.71
CA TRP A 173 -27.09 -18.98 11.57
C TRP A 173 -27.50 -20.07 12.56
N HIS A 174 -26.64 -21.07 12.76
CA HIS A 174 -26.85 -22.12 13.75
C HIS A 174 -25.80 -22.02 14.83
N HIS A 175 -26.20 -22.26 16.08
CA HIS A 175 -25.35 -22.25 17.26
C HIS A 175 -24.60 -20.92 17.39
N VAL A 176 -25.36 -19.88 17.73
CA VAL A 176 -24.89 -18.51 17.86
C VAL A 176 -24.49 -18.26 19.31
N PHE A 177 -23.31 -17.68 19.49
CA PHE A 177 -22.77 -17.18 20.74
C PHE A 177 -22.59 -15.68 20.62
N LEU A 178 -23.18 -14.92 21.52
CA LEU A 178 -23.05 -13.47 21.62
C LEU A 178 -22.61 -13.13 23.04
N ALA A 179 -21.50 -12.40 23.18
CA ALA A 179 -21.05 -11.87 24.46
C ALA A 179 -21.18 -10.35 24.47
N ASP A 180 -21.89 -9.80 25.44
CA ASP A 180 -21.91 -8.36 25.73
C ASP A 180 -20.83 -8.04 26.76
N LEU A 181 -19.86 -7.23 26.34
CA LEU A 181 -18.67 -6.79 27.05
C LEU A 181 -18.82 -5.39 27.67
N THR A 182 -20.04 -4.84 27.77
CA THR A 182 -20.26 -3.53 28.43
C THR A 182 -19.60 -3.50 29.82
N GLU A 183 -19.58 -4.64 30.52
CA GLU A 183 -18.77 -4.87 31.71
C GLU A 183 -17.79 -6.05 31.46
N PRO A 184 -16.51 -5.79 31.08
CA PRO A 184 -15.56 -6.85 30.71
C PRO A 184 -15.20 -7.84 31.83
N ALA A 185 -15.48 -7.48 33.09
CA ALA A 185 -15.30 -8.37 34.23
C ALA A 185 -16.36 -9.49 34.26
N ASP A 186 -17.57 -9.20 33.79
CA ASP A 186 -18.74 -10.06 33.86
C ASP A 186 -19.53 -10.02 32.56
N PRO A 187 -19.01 -10.62 31.47
CA PRO A 187 -19.65 -10.54 30.18
C PRO A 187 -21.01 -11.25 30.21
N HIS A 188 -22.05 -10.61 29.66
CA HIS A 188 -23.37 -11.21 29.50
C HIS A 188 -23.34 -12.14 28.29
N ILE A 189 -23.64 -13.42 28.50
CA ILE A 189 -23.51 -14.42 27.45
C ILE A 189 -24.89 -14.85 26.96
N THR A 190 -25.15 -14.62 25.69
CA THR A 190 -26.36 -15.08 25.01
C THR A 190 -26.00 -16.19 24.02
N THR A 191 -26.70 -17.31 24.13
CA THR A 191 -26.56 -18.46 23.23
C THR A 191 -27.88 -18.71 22.54
N ALA A 192 -27.87 -19.13 21.28
CA ALA A 192 -29.08 -19.48 20.54
C ALA A 192 -28.83 -20.63 19.58
N ASP A 193 -29.83 -21.51 19.42
CA ASP A 193 -29.79 -22.59 18.43
C ASP A 193 -29.79 -22.01 17.01
N GLN A 194 -30.61 -21.00 16.76
CA GLN A 194 -30.69 -20.36 15.44
C GLN A 194 -30.74 -18.83 15.54
N ALA A 195 -30.24 -18.14 14.52
CA ALA A 195 -30.46 -16.71 14.36
C ALA A 195 -30.74 -16.35 12.91
N ILE A 196 -31.62 -15.36 12.74
CA ILE A 196 -31.92 -14.74 11.46
C ILE A 196 -31.53 -13.27 11.57
N VAL A 197 -30.73 -12.80 10.63
CA VAL A 197 -30.32 -11.39 10.59
C VAL A 197 -31.30 -10.59 9.76
N VAL A 198 -31.77 -9.48 10.31
CA VAL A 198 -32.57 -8.50 9.59
C VAL A 198 -31.86 -7.15 9.68
N ASN A 199 -31.50 -6.62 8.51
CA ASN A 199 -30.99 -5.26 8.40
C ASN A 199 -32.10 -4.24 8.65
N GLY A 200 -31.76 -3.14 9.33
CA GLY A 200 -32.62 -1.97 9.41
C GLY A 200 -33.01 -1.43 8.01
N THR A 201 -34.21 -0.85 7.92
CA THR A 201 -34.69 -0.28 6.66
C THR A 201 -33.88 0.97 6.28
N PRO A 202 -33.45 1.14 5.02
CA PRO A 202 -32.77 2.34 4.59
C PRO A 202 -33.61 3.60 4.86
N ASN A 203 -32.98 4.68 5.34
CA ASN A 203 -33.59 5.98 5.68
C ASN A 203 -34.49 6.04 6.94
N THR A 204 -34.48 5.02 7.80
CA THR A 204 -35.03 5.12 9.17
C THR A 204 -33.90 5.34 10.18
N PRO A 205 -34.19 5.82 11.42
CA PRO A 205 -33.19 5.90 12.49
C PRO A 205 -32.51 4.55 12.79
N ASP A 206 -33.17 3.44 12.45
CA ASP A 206 -32.69 2.06 12.59
C ASP A 206 -31.77 1.60 11.43
N ALA A 207 -31.48 2.44 10.43
CA ALA A 207 -30.69 2.03 9.27
C ALA A 207 -29.24 1.58 9.59
N GLN A 208 -28.76 1.84 10.81
CA GLN A 208 -27.43 1.46 11.31
C GLN A 208 -27.47 0.36 12.38
N THR A 209 -28.65 -0.20 12.68
CA THR A 209 -28.79 -1.31 13.62
C THR A 209 -29.08 -2.59 12.86
N ILE A 210 -28.32 -3.63 13.18
CA ILE A 210 -28.57 -4.98 12.71
C ILE A 210 -29.41 -5.64 13.79
N ARG A 211 -30.58 -6.16 13.44
CA ARG A 211 -31.40 -6.92 14.39
C ARG A 211 -31.12 -8.40 14.20
N LEU A 212 -30.57 -9.02 15.24
CA LEU A 212 -30.47 -10.47 15.33
C LEU A 212 -31.75 -11.01 15.93
N HIS A 213 -32.56 -11.67 15.12
CA HIS A 213 -33.68 -12.48 15.60
C HIS A 213 -33.13 -13.83 16.03
N LEU A 214 -32.89 -13.98 17.33
CA LEU A 214 -32.41 -15.22 17.94
C LEU A 214 -33.60 -16.13 18.27
N LEU A 215 -33.48 -17.41 17.92
CA LEU A 215 -34.50 -18.43 18.13
C LEU A 215 -33.96 -19.52 19.05
N ASN A 216 -34.77 -19.93 20.02
CA ASN A 216 -34.48 -20.99 21.00
C ASN A 216 -33.10 -20.83 21.64
N GLY A 217 -32.99 -19.90 22.57
CA GLY A 217 -31.74 -19.55 23.22
C GLY A 217 -31.85 -19.33 24.71
N GLY A 218 -30.70 -19.07 25.31
CA GLY A 218 -30.56 -18.75 26.73
C GLY A 218 -29.54 -17.65 26.94
N GLN A 219 -29.85 -16.75 27.87
CA GLN A 219 -28.97 -15.70 28.35
C GLN A 219 -28.50 -16.03 29.77
N HIS A 220 -27.22 -15.83 29.99
CA HIS A 220 -26.48 -16.12 31.21
C HIS A 220 -25.89 -14.84 31.78
N ASP A 221 -26.43 -14.38 32.90
CA ASP A 221 -25.99 -13.17 33.59
C ASP A 221 -25.32 -13.52 34.91
N THR A 222 -24.19 -12.88 35.20
CA THR A 222 -23.45 -13.03 36.46
C THR A 222 -23.35 -11.69 37.15
N SER A 223 -23.64 -11.63 38.45
CA SER A 223 -23.44 -10.40 39.22
C SER A 223 -21.98 -10.23 39.62
N SER A 224 -21.41 -9.06 39.36
CA SER A 224 -20.04 -8.67 39.72
C SER A 224 -19.82 -8.55 41.23
N THR A 225 -20.90 -8.33 41.99
CA THR A 225 -20.83 -8.07 43.44
C THR A 225 -21.08 -9.32 44.29
N ASP A 226 -21.76 -10.32 43.74
CA ASP A 226 -21.99 -11.60 44.40
C ASP A 226 -21.96 -12.72 43.36
N PRO A 227 -20.85 -13.49 43.28
CA PRO A 227 -20.77 -14.63 42.39
C PRO A 227 -21.93 -15.62 42.59
N ASN A 228 -22.53 -15.73 43.78
CA ASN A 228 -23.64 -16.66 43.99
C ASN A 228 -24.94 -16.24 43.27
N GLN A 229 -25.03 -14.97 42.83
CA GLN A 229 -26.15 -14.48 42.04
C GLN A 229 -25.87 -14.70 40.56
N TYR A 230 -26.46 -15.76 40.04
CA TYR A 230 -26.42 -16.11 38.62
C TYR A 230 -27.83 -16.28 38.09
N ASN A 231 -28.15 -15.57 37.01
CA ASN A 231 -29.45 -15.62 36.39
C ASN A 231 -29.34 -16.33 35.04
N ILE A 232 -30.25 -17.29 34.80
CA ILE A 232 -30.41 -17.96 33.51
C ILE A 232 -31.81 -17.62 33.04
N SER A 233 -31.90 -16.97 31.88
CA SER A 233 -33.18 -16.72 31.23
C SER A 233 -33.21 -17.42 29.88
N THR A 234 -34.25 -18.20 29.61
CA THR A 234 -34.45 -18.86 28.32
C THR A 234 -35.54 -18.15 27.53
N PHE A 235 -35.40 -18.17 26.21
CA PHE A 235 -36.34 -17.52 25.30
C PHE A 235 -36.59 -18.39 24.07
N SER A 236 -37.83 -18.39 23.59
CA SER A 236 -38.19 -19.01 22.31
C SER A 236 -37.79 -18.13 21.12
N SER A 237 -37.94 -16.81 21.26
CA SER A 237 -37.51 -15.80 20.29
C SER A 237 -37.14 -14.52 21.01
N THR A 238 -36.03 -13.89 20.64
CA THR A 238 -35.66 -12.55 21.11
C THR A 238 -34.95 -11.77 20.02
N ASP A 239 -35.06 -10.46 20.06
CA ASP A 239 -34.45 -9.56 19.09
C ASP A 239 -33.33 -8.80 19.78
N VAL A 240 -32.10 -9.06 19.36
CA VAL A 240 -30.94 -8.36 19.88
C VAL A 240 -30.49 -7.33 18.84
N PRO A 241 -30.66 -6.02 19.11
CA PRO A 241 -30.08 -4.99 18.26
C PRO A 241 -28.57 -4.98 18.47
N ILE A 242 -27.81 -5.15 17.40
CA ILE A 242 -26.37 -4.91 17.38
C ILE A 242 -26.15 -3.59 16.67
N GLU A 243 -25.62 -2.63 17.43
CA GLU A 243 -25.09 -1.41 16.86
C GLU A 243 -23.75 -1.75 16.19
N THR A 244 -23.72 -1.70 14.87
CA THR A 244 -22.43 -1.57 14.18
C THR A 244 -21.80 -0.27 14.66
N GLU A 245 -20.48 -0.28 14.94
CA GLU A 245 -19.74 0.94 15.29
C GLU A 245 -19.94 2.02 14.21
N ALA A 246 -20.97 2.84 14.36
CA ALA A 246 -20.92 4.21 13.94
C ALA A 246 -19.90 4.87 14.89
N PRO A 247 -18.97 5.69 14.38
CA PRO A 247 -18.10 6.44 15.25
C PRO A 247 -18.97 7.20 16.25
N GLU A 248 -18.81 6.89 17.54
CA GLU A 248 -19.31 7.72 18.62
C GLU A 248 -18.94 9.18 18.30
N ASP A 249 -19.90 10.08 18.51
CA ASP A 249 -19.89 11.53 18.21
C ASP A 249 -20.77 11.98 17.02
N ALA A 250 -21.93 11.37 16.81
CA ALA A 250 -22.93 11.89 15.85
C ALA A 250 -23.57 13.24 16.25
N HIS A 251 -23.44 13.72 17.49
CA HIS A 251 -24.13 14.96 17.93
C HIS A 251 -23.30 16.05 18.61
N LEU A 252 -22.00 15.86 18.83
CA LEU A 252 -21.12 16.94 19.33
C LEU A 252 -19.76 16.92 18.63
N GLY A 253 -19.73 17.42 17.40
CA GLY A 253 -18.50 17.79 16.71
C GLY A 253 -17.88 16.66 15.91
N ARG A 254 -17.90 16.84 14.59
CA ARG A 254 -17.04 16.19 13.60
C ARG A 254 -15.54 16.43 13.90
N VAL A 255 -15.01 16.02 15.04
CA VAL A 255 -13.62 16.26 15.48
C VAL A 255 -12.65 15.32 14.77
N ASN A 256 -13.12 14.14 14.34
CA ASN A 256 -12.27 13.11 13.74
C ASN A 256 -12.32 13.05 12.20
N THR A 257 -13.02 13.96 11.51
CA THR A 257 -12.92 14.02 10.05
C THR A 257 -11.47 14.40 9.68
N PRO A 258 -10.73 13.58 8.91
CA PRO A 258 -9.40 13.92 8.45
C PRO A 258 -9.37 15.35 7.91
N ILE A 259 -8.43 16.17 8.37
CA ILE A 259 -8.32 17.60 8.03
C ILE A 259 -8.37 17.85 6.51
N GLN A 260 -7.92 16.87 5.73
CA GLN A 260 -7.90 16.86 4.27
C GLN A 260 -9.30 16.82 3.63
N ALA A 261 -10.31 16.26 4.30
CA ALA A 261 -11.70 16.16 3.82
C ALA A 261 -12.55 17.40 4.10
N LEU A 262 -12.07 18.34 4.91
CA LEU A 262 -12.82 19.55 5.27
C LEU A 262 -12.91 20.50 4.07
N SER A 263 -14.06 21.16 3.90
CA SER A 263 -14.22 22.22 2.90
C SER A 263 -13.48 23.49 3.32
N LEU A 264 -13.18 24.38 2.36
CA LEU A 264 -12.45 25.63 2.65
C LEU A 264 -13.16 26.53 3.69
N PRO A 265 -14.50 26.74 3.61
CA PRO A 265 -15.21 27.53 4.61
C PRO A 265 -15.19 26.86 5.99
N GLU A 266 -15.28 25.54 6.02
CA GLU A 266 -15.24 24.76 7.26
C GLU A 266 -13.88 24.84 7.94
N LEU A 267 -12.79 24.72 7.18
CA LEU A 267 -11.42 24.90 7.67
C LEU A 267 -11.23 26.28 8.31
N TRP A 268 -11.70 27.33 7.65
CA TRP A 268 -11.56 28.70 8.16
C TRP A 268 -12.37 28.91 9.45
N ARG A 269 -13.61 28.40 9.48
CA ARG A 269 -14.48 28.47 10.65
C ARG A 269 -13.87 27.75 11.85
N ARG A 270 -13.38 26.52 11.67
CA ARG A 270 -12.72 25.73 12.72
C ARG A 270 -11.41 26.36 13.19
N ALA A 271 -10.59 26.84 12.26
CA ALA A 271 -9.36 27.55 12.59
C ALA A 271 -9.63 28.75 13.52
N LYS A 272 -10.68 29.54 13.23
CA LYS A 272 -11.07 30.70 14.02
C LYS A 272 -11.70 30.33 15.36
N ALA A 273 -12.53 29.28 15.39
CA ALA A 273 -13.16 28.79 16.61
C ALA A 273 -12.13 28.27 17.63
N ILE A 274 -11.19 27.43 17.17
CA ILE A 274 -10.14 26.83 18.01
C ILE A 274 -9.09 27.86 18.43
N GLN A 275 -8.92 28.94 17.66
CA GLN A 275 -7.99 30.01 18.02
C GLN A 275 -8.32 30.68 19.36
N ALA A 276 -9.59 30.63 19.80
CA ALA A 276 -10.01 31.15 21.10
C ALA A 276 -9.60 30.24 22.28
N THR A 277 -9.37 28.95 22.03
CA THR A 277 -9.18 27.93 23.09
C THR A 277 -7.76 27.35 23.11
N SER A 278 -7.11 27.19 21.95
CA SER A 278 -5.78 26.59 21.81
C SER A 278 -5.06 27.07 20.54
N GLY A 279 -4.06 27.95 20.71
CA GLY A 279 -3.31 28.54 19.59
C GLY A 279 -2.51 27.52 18.76
N HIS A 280 -2.04 26.44 19.38
CA HIS A 280 -1.25 25.41 18.70
C HIS A 280 -2.10 24.55 17.77
N GLU A 281 -3.30 24.15 18.18
CA GLU A 281 -4.22 23.35 17.35
C GLU A 281 -4.80 24.17 16.18
N SER A 282 -5.08 25.46 16.40
CA SER A 282 -5.49 26.37 15.31
C SER A 282 -4.44 26.46 14.19
N SER A 283 -3.14 26.29 14.52
CA SER A 283 -2.07 26.33 13.53
C SER A 283 -2.19 25.24 12.47
N VAL A 284 -2.66 24.05 12.84
CA VAL A 284 -2.80 22.89 11.93
C VAL A 284 -3.81 23.17 10.81
N TYR A 285 -4.96 23.76 11.15
CA TYR A 285 -5.98 24.16 10.18
C TYR A 285 -5.50 25.29 9.26
N ARG A 286 -4.77 26.27 9.81
CA ARG A 286 -4.17 27.37 9.03
C ARG A 286 -3.08 26.88 8.08
N ILE A 287 -2.28 25.88 8.49
CA ILE A 287 -1.28 25.25 7.64
C ILE A 287 -1.97 24.58 6.44
N GLU A 288 -3.02 23.79 6.68
CA GLU A 288 -3.76 23.13 5.61
C GLU A 288 -4.39 24.14 4.64
N PHE A 289 -5.01 25.20 5.18
CA PHE A 289 -5.55 26.28 4.36
C PHE A 289 -4.49 26.87 3.42
N ASN A 290 -3.29 27.18 3.94
CA ASN A 290 -2.19 27.70 3.13
C ASN A 290 -1.67 26.68 2.12
N LYS A 291 -1.60 25.38 2.47
CA LYS A 291 -1.12 24.33 1.56
C LYS A 291 -1.98 24.24 0.30
N ARG A 292 -3.30 24.41 0.45
CA ARG A 292 -4.25 24.34 -0.67
C ARG A 292 -3.98 25.37 -1.77
N PHE A 293 -3.39 26.51 -1.43
CA PHE A 293 -2.94 27.50 -2.39
C PHE A 293 -1.46 27.33 -2.76
N SER A 294 -0.59 27.07 -1.78
CA SER A 294 0.86 27.01 -2.01
C SER A 294 1.28 25.93 -3.01
N TYR A 295 0.71 24.71 -2.93
CA TYR A 295 1.09 23.61 -3.84
C TYR A 295 0.71 23.87 -5.30
N PRO A 296 -0.49 24.35 -5.66
CA PRO A 296 -0.77 24.78 -7.03
C PRO A 296 0.14 25.91 -7.52
N PHE A 297 0.45 26.89 -6.66
CA PHE A 297 1.35 28.01 -7.00
C PHE A 297 2.79 27.55 -7.28
N ALA A 298 3.19 26.38 -6.79
CA ALA A 298 4.47 25.76 -7.12
C ALA A 298 4.66 25.58 -8.64
N CYS A 299 3.59 25.40 -9.43
CA CYS A 299 3.69 25.27 -10.89
C CYS A 299 4.38 26.48 -11.54
N LEU A 300 4.05 27.70 -11.09
CA LEU A 300 4.66 28.93 -11.60
C LEU A 300 6.11 29.06 -11.13
N VAL A 301 6.35 28.77 -9.86
CA VAL A 301 7.67 28.92 -9.25
C VAL A 301 8.67 27.92 -9.82
N LEU A 302 8.27 26.66 -9.98
CA LEU A 302 9.08 25.61 -10.58
C LEU A 302 9.32 25.87 -12.08
N MET A 303 8.42 26.54 -12.78
CA MET A 303 8.66 27.01 -14.14
C MET A 303 9.78 28.05 -14.21
N LEU A 304 9.81 29.02 -13.30
CA LEU A 304 10.85 30.05 -13.27
C LEU A 304 12.26 29.47 -13.09
N VAL A 305 12.38 28.36 -12.36
CA VAL A 305 13.64 27.62 -12.19
C VAL A 305 13.87 26.63 -13.33
N GLY A 306 12.81 25.96 -13.79
CA GLY A 306 12.87 24.92 -14.81
C GLY A 306 13.24 25.42 -16.21
N VAL A 307 12.77 26.60 -16.62
CA VAL A 307 13.07 27.15 -17.96
C VAL A 307 14.57 27.46 -18.14
N PRO A 308 15.24 28.21 -17.23
CA PRO A 308 16.68 28.44 -17.31
C PRO A 308 17.49 27.14 -17.34
N LEU A 309 17.12 26.18 -16.51
CA LEU A 309 17.83 24.91 -16.39
C LEU A 309 17.61 24.00 -17.60
N GLY A 310 16.40 23.96 -18.15
CA GLY A 310 16.07 23.19 -19.35
C GLY A 310 16.81 23.72 -20.59
N ILE A 311 16.91 25.04 -20.74
CA ILE A 311 17.63 25.69 -21.86
C ILE A 311 19.15 25.52 -21.75
N SER A 312 19.69 25.50 -20.53
CA SER A 312 21.15 25.47 -20.29
C SER A 312 21.77 24.07 -20.35
N SER A 313 20.96 23.01 -20.43
CA SER A 313 21.41 21.62 -20.56
C SER A 313 22.05 21.37 -21.94
N LYS A 314 23.29 21.85 -22.13
CA LYS A 314 24.09 21.59 -23.34
C LYS A 314 24.82 20.25 -23.20
N ARG A 315 24.68 19.37 -24.20
CA ARG A 315 25.48 18.14 -24.42
C ARG A 315 25.47 17.06 -23.32
N GLY A 316 24.72 17.22 -22.23
CA GLY A 316 24.38 16.10 -21.34
C GLY A 316 23.42 15.16 -22.07
N GLY A 317 23.66 13.84 -22.01
CA GLY A 317 22.78 12.85 -22.63
C GLY A 317 21.31 13.00 -22.19
N LYS A 318 20.38 12.33 -22.89
CA LYS A 318 18.93 12.39 -22.61
C LYS A 318 18.55 12.14 -21.14
N SER A 319 19.41 11.50 -20.35
CA SER A 319 19.25 11.23 -18.93
C SER A 319 19.52 12.43 -18.00
N THR A 320 20.29 13.45 -18.42
CA THR A 320 20.65 14.58 -17.54
C THR A 320 19.41 15.41 -17.16
N GLY A 321 18.49 15.63 -18.10
CA GLY A 321 17.24 16.36 -17.83
C GLY A 321 16.36 15.66 -16.79
N PHE A 322 16.28 14.32 -16.86
CA PHE A 322 15.49 13.50 -15.94
C PHE A 322 16.07 13.51 -14.51
N VAL A 323 17.38 13.30 -14.37
CA VAL A 323 18.04 13.32 -13.06
C VAL A 323 17.93 14.70 -12.41
N LEU A 324 18.10 15.77 -13.19
CA LEU A 324 17.92 17.14 -12.72
C LEU A 324 16.47 17.40 -12.26
N THR A 325 15.48 16.84 -12.96
CA THR A 325 14.07 16.90 -12.53
C THR A 325 13.87 16.24 -11.18
N ILE A 326 14.33 14.99 -11.00
CA ILE A 326 14.20 14.28 -9.71
C ILE A 326 14.87 15.08 -8.59
N LEU A 327 16.08 15.58 -8.83
CA LEU A 327 16.82 16.37 -7.84
C LEU A 327 16.08 17.67 -7.46
N LEU A 328 15.54 18.40 -8.43
CA LEU A 328 14.79 19.63 -8.16
C LEU A 328 13.46 19.37 -7.45
N VAL A 329 12.74 18.32 -7.85
CA VAL A 329 11.54 17.85 -7.14
C VAL A 329 11.92 17.55 -5.69
N PHE A 330 13.00 16.79 -5.47
CA PHE A 330 13.49 16.47 -4.13
C PHE A 330 13.78 17.74 -3.32
N ILE A 331 14.62 18.65 -3.82
CA ILE A 331 15.00 19.86 -3.09
C ILE A 331 13.76 20.71 -2.75
N TYR A 332 12.84 20.87 -3.70
CA TYR A 332 11.62 21.64 -3.50
C TYR A 332 10.74 21.05 -2.39
N TYR A 333 10.40 19.76 -2.49
CA TYR A 333 9.52 19.11 -1.51
C TYR A 333 10.20 18.90 -0.16
N PHE A 334 11.52 18.72 -0.13
CA PHE A 334 12.30 18.72 1.11
C PHE A 334 12.13 20.05 1.84
N LEU A 335 12.40 21.15 1.16
CA LEU A 335 12.32 22.48 1.74
C LEU A 335 10.87 22.84 2.16
N SER A 336 9.89 22.44 1.34
CA SER A 336 8.47 22.62 1.66
C SER A 336 8.07 21.82 2.90
N SER A 337 8.49 20.56 2.99
CA SER A 337 8.10 19.69 4.10
C SER A 337 8.79 20.06 5.41
N VAL A 338 10.06 20.49 5.37
CA VAL A 338 10.75 21.08 6.53
C VAL A 338 10.06 22.36 7.00
N GLY A 339 9.67 23.23 6.07
CA GLY A 339 8.93 24.46 6.39
C GLY A 339 7.59 24.17 7.06
N VAL A 340 6.84 23.18 6.56
CA VAL A 340 5.60 22.69 7.16
C VAL A 340 5.85 22.09 8.55
N ALA A 341 6.89 21.27 8.72
CA ALA A 341 7.22 20.66 10.00
C ALA A 341 7.55 21.72 11.06
N PHE A 342 8.31 22.76 10.71
CA PHE A 342 8.58 23.89 11.61
C PHE A 342 7.35 24.73 11.92
N ALA A 343 6.40 24.86 10.98
CA ALA A 343 5.12 25.50 11.27
C ALA A 343 4.26 24.65 12.22
N GLN A 344 4.24 23.32 12.05
CA GLN A 344 3.55 22.40 12.95
C GLN A 344 4.15 22.39 14.36
N SER A 345 5.46 22.54 14.49
CA SER A 345 6.13 22.64 15.79
C SER A 345 6.06 24.04 16.42
N GLY A 346 5.31 24.98 15.81
CA GLY A 346 5.18 26.37 16.29
C GLY A 346 6.44 27.24 16.17
N LYS A 347 7.49 26.80 15.49
CA LYS A 347 8.76 27.56 15.32
C LYS A 347 8.66 28.61 14.21
N LEU A 348 7.82 28.36 13.20
CA LEU A 348 7.55 29.29 12.10
C LEU A 348 6.07 29.62 12.02
N SER A 349 5.73 30.78 11.46
CA SER A 349 4.34 31.10 11.19
C SER A 349 3.77 30.15 10.12
N PRO A 350 2.47 29.77 10.20
CA PRO A 350 1.83 28.90 9.19
C PRO A 350 2.00 29.39 7.75
N PHE A 351 2.03 30.70 7.55
CA PHE A 351 2.25 31.30 6.24
C PHE A 351 3.70 31.08 5.75
N LEU A 352 4.70 31.47 6.55
CA LEU A 352 6.11 31.33 6.15
C LEU A 352 6.55 29.88 6.03
N GLY A 353 6.06 28.99 6.89
CA GLY A 353 6.40 27.57 6.81
C GLY A 353 5.89 26.92 5.51
N VAL A 354 4.68 27.28 5.07
CA VAL A 354 4.07 26.69 3.87
C VAL A 354 4.53 27.37 2.58
N TRP A 355 4.72 28.69 2.57
CA TRP A 355 5.13 29.46 1.39
C TRP A 355 6.65 29.60 1.25
N GLY A 356 7.44 29.28 2.29
CA GLY A 356 8.89 29.50 2.31
C GLY A 356 9.62 28.88 1.13
N ALA A 357 9.29 27.64 0.76
CA ALA A 357 9.87 26.98 -0.40
C ALA A 357 9.53 27.69 -1.73
N ASN A 358 8.28 28.14 -1.89
CA ASN A 358 7.85 28.90 -3.06
C ASN A 358 8.59 30.24 -3.18
N LEU A 359 8.75 30.95 -2.07
CA LEU A 359 9.46 32.24 -2.05
C LEU A 359 10.94 32.05 -2.40
N LEU A 360 11.59 31.03 -1.84
CA LEU A 360 13.01 30.75 -2.12
C LEU A 360 13.22 30.36 -3.58
N PHE A 361 12.42 29.44 -4.13
CA PHE A 361 12.53 29.05 -5.53
C PHE A 361 12.14 30.18 -6.48
N ALA A 362 11.18 31.04 -6.13
CA ALA A 362 10.83 32.19 -6.95
C ALA A 362 11.99 33.19 -7.04
N ALA A 363 12.66 33.46 -5.91
CA ALA A 363 13.85 34.30 -5.88
C ALA A 363 14.99 33.67 -6.69
N ALA A 364 15.26 32.37 -6.51
CA ALA A 364 16.27 31.64 -7.27
C ALA A 364 15.98 31.65 -8.79
N GLY A 365 14.73 31.39 -9.18
CA GLY A 365 14.29 31.41 -10.59
C GLY A 365 14.43 32.79 -11.22
N ALA A 366 14.03 33.85 -10.51
CA ALA A 366 14.19 35.22 -10.97
C ALA A 366 15.68 35.60 -11.14
N LEU A 367 16.54 35.21 -10.20
CA LEU A 367 17.99 35.40 -10.30
C LEU A 367 18.59 34.64 -11.48
N LEU A 368 18.19 33.38 -11.71
CA LEU A 368 18.65 32.58 -12.84
C LEU A 368 18.24 33.19 -14.19
N LEU A 369 17.01 33.67 -14.31
CA LEU A 369 16.53 34.36 -15.52
C LEU A 369 17.25 35.67 -15.76
N TYR A 370 17.50 36.45 -14.71
CA TYR A 370 18.25 37.70 -14.79
C TYR A 370 19.71 37.46 -15.21
N GLN A 371 20.35 36.41 -14.70
CA GLN A 371 21.70 36.07 -15.11
C GLN A 371 21.75 35.54 -16.55
N MET A 372 20.74 34.80 -16.99
CA MET A 372 20.65 34.30 -18.36
C MET A 372 20.50 35.44 -19.38
N SER A 373 19.83 36.55 -19.03
CA SER A 373 19.73 37.72 -19.92
C SER A 373 21.01 38.57 -19.98
N ARG A 374 21.85 38.52 -18.93
CA ARG A 374 23.12 39.28 -18.84
C ARG A 374 24.40 38.47 -19.11
N GLY A 375 24.30 37.16 -19.35
CA GLY A 375 25.45 36.28 -19.63
C GLY A 375 26.29 35.90 -18.39
N GLY A 376 25.70 35.88 -17.20
CA GLY A 376 26.40 35.77 -15.90
C GLY A 376 26.84 34.37 -15.44
N ILE A 377 27.66 34.37 -14.37
CA ILE A 377 28.53 33.30 -13.84
C ILE A 377 27.79 32.07 -13.25
N ALA A 378 26.56 32.16 -12.74
CA ALA A 378 25.92 30.99 -12.09
C ALA A 378 25.55 29.86 -13.06
N LEU A 379 25.47 30.13 -14.36
CA LEU A 379 25.35 29.08 -15.37
C LEU A 379 26.55 28.11 -15.35
N SER A 380 27.73 28.58 -14.92
CA SER A 380 28.93 27.73 -14.79
C SER A 380 28.84 26.75 -13.61
N LEU A 381 28.18 27.12 -12.51
CA LEU A 381 27.98 26.23 -11.35
C LEU A 381 26.99 25.10 -11.69
N VAL A 382 25.91 25.44 -12.38
CA VAL A 382 24.91 24.45 -12.85
C VAL A 382 25.51 23.51 -13.90
N SER A 383 26.29 24.03 -14.86
CA SER A 383 26.97 23.17 -15.83
C SER A 383 28.04 22.28 -15.16
N THR A 384 28.71 22.77 -14.12
CA THR A 384 29.66 21.98 -13.32
C THR A 384 28.96 20.86 -12.56
N ILE A 385 27.80 21.11 -11.94
CA ILE A 385 26.98 20.09 -11.28
C ILE A 385 26.47 19.06 -12.30
N GLY A 386 25.99 19.50 -13.46
CA GLY A 386 25.57 18.61 -14.55
C GLY A 386 26.70 17.73 -15.10
N VAL A 387 27.91 18.27 -15.22
CA VAL A 387 29.11 17.53 -15.62
C VAL A 387 29.60 16.60 -14.51
N TRP A 388 29.49 16.99 -13.25
CA TRP A 388 29.82 16.13 -12.11
C TRP A 388 28.83 14.96 -12.00
N LEU A 389 27.53 15.21 -12.15
CA LEU A 389 26.49 14.18 -12.19
C LEU A 389 26.63 13.26 -13.40
N SER A 390 26.91 13.80 -14.59
CA SER A 390 27.16 12.97 -15.77
C SER A 390 28.43 12.13 -15.60
N LYS A 391 29.49 12.68 -14.98
CA LYS A 391 30.70 11.92 -14.59
C LYS A 391 30.43 10.89 -13.49
N LEU A 392 29.53 11.15 -12.56
CA LEU A 392 29.15 10.19 -11.51
C LEU A 392 28.34 9.04 -12.12
N ILE A 393 27.38 9.35 -13.00
CA ILE A 393 26.58 8.38 -13.75
C ILE A 393 27.49 7.58 -14.67
N THR A 394 28.38 8.23 -15.43
CA THR A 394 29.34 7.50 -16.26
C THR A 394 30.33 6.72 -15.42
N ARG A 395 30.73 7.15 -14.22
CA ARG A 395 31.54 6.30 -13.33
C ARG A 395 30.77 5.11 -12.79
N LEU A 396 29.47 5.25 -12.50
CA LEU A 396 28.63 4.13 -12.07
C LEU A 396 28.32 3.17 -13.22
N THR A 397 28.19 3.66 -14.46
CA THR A 397 27.96 2.82 -15.65
C THR A 397 29.24 2.33 -16.32
N SER A 398 30.37 3.05 -16.19
CA SER A 398 31.68 2.70 -16.77
C SER A 398 32.65 2.03 -15.80
N ASN A 399 32.43 2.07 -14.48
CA ASN A 399 33.16 1.18 -13.56
C ASN A 399 32.77 -0.29 -13.75
N GLY A 400 31.76 -0.59 -14.57
CA GLY A 400 31.49 -1.93 -15.09
C GLY A 400 32.31 -2.31 -16.33
N HIS A 401 33.15 -1.43 -16.89
CA HIS A 401 33.83 -1.70 -18.17
C HIS A 401 35.36 -1.57 -18.20
N GLU A 402 36.05 -0.94 -17.24
CA GLU A 402 37.50 -0.71 -17.42
C GLU A 402 38.45 -0.99 -16.24
N SER A 403 38.04 -1.65 -15.14
CA SER A 403 39.03 -2.02 -14.09
C SER A 403 38.79 -3.34 -13.34
N ALA A 404 38.09 -4.32 -13.93
CA ALA A 404 37.93 -5.67 -13.37
C ALA A 404 38.58 -6.78 -14.21
N ASN A 405 39.39 -6.43 -15.21
CA ASN A 405 40.20 -7.40 -15.95
C ASN A 405 41.54 -7.63 -15.24
N ALA A 406 41.56 -8.46 -14.20
CA ALA A 406 42.77 -9.24 -13.87
C ALA A 406 42.59 -10.35 -12.83
N ARG A 407 41.63 -10.31 -11.89
CA ARG A 407 41.69 -11.26 -10.75
C ARG A 407 40.41 -11.95 -10.27
N SER A 408 39.18 -11.53 -10.63
CA SER A 408 37.96 -12.28 -10.25
C SER A 408 37.27 -13.03 -11.40
N ASN A 409 37.74 -12.82 -12.64
CA ASN A 409 37.16 -13.48 -13.83
C ASN A 409 37.52 -14.97 -13.96
N HIS A 410 38.40 -15.52 -13.11
CA HIS A 410 38.78 -16.93 -13.22
C HIS A 410 37.75 -17.88 -12.61
N ASP A 411 37.07 -17.51 -11.51
CA ASP A 411 36.12 -18.41 -10.82
C ASP A 411 34.72 -18.39 -11.42
N VAL A 412 34.24 -17.22 -11.86
CA VAL A 412 32.92 -17.12 -12.51
C VAL A 412 32.96 -17.69 -13.92
N ALA A 413 34.04 -17.46 -14.68
CA ALA A 413 34.18 -18.02 -16.03
C ALA A 413 34.41 -19.54 -16.03
N THR A 414 35.04 -20.10 -14.98
CA THR A 414 35.20 -21.55 -14.82
C THR A 414 33.90 -22.21 -14.37
N LEU A 415 33.13 -21.61 -13.46
CA LEU A 415 31.79 -22.08 -13.11
C LEU A 415 30.83 -22.04 -14.30
N LEU A 416 30.83 -20.94 -15.05
CA LEU A 416 30.05 -20.81 -16.30
C LEU A 416 30.51 -21.82 -17.36
N ARG A 417 31.82 -22.09 -17.50
CA ARG A 417 32.34 -23.14 -18.40
C ARG A 417 31.93 -24.55 -18.00
N ARG A 418 31.87 -24.85 -16.69
CA ARG A 418 31.38 -26.14 -16.17
C ARG A 418 29.89 -26.33 -16.49
N PHE A 419 29.08 -25.30 -16.28
CA PHE A 419 27.67 -25.30 -16.66
C PHE A 419 27.48 -25.45 -18.19
N ARG A 420 28.35 -24.80 -18.99
CA ARG A 420 28.37 -24.89 -20.47
C ARG A 420 28.69 -26.28 -21.01
N SER A 421 29.38 -27.13 -20.24
CA SER A 421 29.70 -28.51 -20.62
C SER A 421 28.58 -29.51 -20.34
N ILE A 422 27.68 -29.17 -19.40
CA ILE A 422 26.54 -30.01 -19.00
C ILE A 422 25.32 -29.71 -19.91
N VAL A 423 25.24 -28.49 -20.44
CA VAL A 423 24.13 -28.01 -21.24
C VAL A 423 24.62 -27.64 -22.64
N ARG A 424 24.41 -28.53 -23.65
CA ARG A 424 24.71 -28.27 -25.08
C ARG A 424 23.78 -27.21 -25.67
N ILE A 425 23.83 -25.98 -25.18
CA ILE A 425 23.11 -24.83 -25.74
C ILE A 425 24.17 -23.85 -26.29
N GLN A 426 24.10 -23.52 -27.58
CA GLN A 426 24.97 -22.54 -28.27
C GLN A 426 24.64 -21.08 -27.89
N PHE A 427 24.19 -20.83 -26.67
CA PHE A 427 23.81 -19.53 -26.13
C PHE A 427 24.83 -19.11 -25.05
N PRO A 428 25.21 -17.82 -24.95
CA PRO A 428 24.85 -16.69 -25.82
C PRO A 428 25.79 -16.51 -27.04
N LEU A 429 25.23 -16.08 -28.17
CA LEU A 429 25.99 -15.55 -29.33
C LEU A 429 26.26 -14.04 -29.17
N LEU A 430 27.09 -13.44 -30.04
CA LEU A 430 27.41 -12.00 -30.01
C LEU A 430 26.17 -11.10 -30.03
N LEU A 431 25.16 -11.45 -30.84
CA LEU A 431 23.91 -10.68 -30.90
C LEU A 431 23.07 -10.86 -29.63
N ASP A 432 23.06 -12.06 -29.05
CA ASP A 432 22.31 -12.35 -27.83
C ASP A 432 22.90 -11.58 -26.65
N ASP A 433 24.23 -11.58 -26.51
CA ASP A 433 24.95 -10.81 -25.49
C ASP A 433 24.71 -9.30 -25.65
N TYR A 434 24.71 -8.80 -26.89
CA TYR A 434 24.40 -7.40 -27.17
C TYR A 434 23.00 -7.00 -26.69
N VAL A 435 21.97 -7.77 -27.07
CA VAL A 435 20.58 -7.50 -26.66
C VAL A 435 20.39 -7.69 -25.15
N MET A 436 21.01 -8.70 -24.54
CA MET A 436 20.95 -8.93 -23.09
C MET A 436 21.58 -7.78 -22.32
N ARG A 437 22.77 -7.32 -22.73
CA ARG A 437 23.48 -6.22 -22.08
C ARG A 437 22.71 -4.91 -22.22
N GLU A 438 22.17 -4.63 -23.40
CA GLU A 438 21.35 -3.44 -23.63
C GLU A 438 20.08 -3.47 -22.75
N TYR A 439 19.38 -4.61 -22.72
CA TYR A 439 18.21 -4.80 -21.86
C TYR A 439 18.53 -4.68 -20.37
N ALA A 440 19.57 -5.37 -19.89
CA ALA A 440 19.97 -5.36 -18.49
C ALA A 440 20.42 -3.95 -18.04
N THR A 441 21.13 -3.22 -18.89
CA THR A 441 21.55 -1.84 -18.61
C THR A 441 20.34 -0.91 -18.53
N ASN A 442 19.42 -0.98 -19.50
CA ASN A 442 18.19 -0.20 -19.49
C ASN A 442 17.31 -0.55 -18.28
N PHE A 443 17.19 -1.84 -17.94
CA PHE A 443 16.48 -2.31 -16.76
C PHE A 443 17.08 -1.75 -15.46
N ALA A 444 18.41 -1.81 -15.29
CA ALA A 444 19.07 -1.27 -14.09
C ALA A 444 18.87 0.25 -13.94
N ILE A 445 18.96 1.01 -15.04
CA ILE A 445 18.73 2.47 -15.03
C ILE A 445 17.28 2.78 -14.64
N VAL A 446 16.32 2.09 -15.24
CA VAL A 446 14.89 2.27 -14.97
C VAL A 446 14.57 1.88 -13.52
N LEU A 447 15.05 0.72 -13.06
CA LEU A 447 14.86 0.25 -11.69
C LEU A 447 15.42 1.25 -10.67
N SER A 448 16.67 1.67 -10.83
CA SER A 448 17.30 2.66 -9.95
C SER A 448 16.52 3.98 -9.91
N SER A 449 16.04 4.43 -11.07
CA SER A 449 15.26 5.67 -11.20
C SER A 449 13.93 5.60 -10.45
N PHE A 450 13.16 4.54 -10.66
CA PHE A 450 11.87 4.37 -9.98
C PHE A 450 12.04 4.12 -8.48
N SER A 451 13.02 3.32 -8.07
CA SER A 451 13.30 3.06 -6.65
C SER A 451 13.72 4.33 -5.91
N THR A 452 14.57 5.17 -6.53
CA THR A 452 14.99 6.45 -5.95
C THR A 452 13.80 7.40 -5.80
N LEU A 453 12.95 7.49 -6.82
CA LEU A 453 11.75 8.33 -6.78
C LEU A 453 10.79 7.88 -5.67
N PHE A 454 10.58 6.56 -5.52
CA PHE A 454 9.76 6.00 -4.43
C PHE A 454 10.36 6.34 -3.06
N LEU A 455 11.66 6.10 -2.85
CA LEU A 455 12.37 6.42 -1.60
C LEU A 455 12.22 7.89 -1.20
N ILE A 456 12.42 8.78 -2.17
CA ILE A 456 12.27 10.23 -1.99
C ILE A 456 10.87 10.57 -1.48
N PHE A 457 9.85 9.98 -2.10
CA PHE A 457 8.47 10.25 -1.74
C PHE A 457 8.12 9.71 -0.34
N THR A 458 8.54 8.48 -0.01
CA THR A 458 8.36 7.91 1.34
C THR A 458 9.08 8.73 2.40
N PHE A 459 10.29 9.21 2.12
CA PHE A 459 11.03 10.09 3.03
C PHE A 459 10.26 11.38 3.34
N PHE A 460 9.64 12.02 2.33
CA PHE A 460 8.84 13.22 2.55
C PHE A 460 7.57 12.98 3.34
N GLU A 461 6.96 11.81 3.22
CA GLU A 461 5.81 11.47 4.05
C GLU A 461 6.20 11.34 5.53
N LEU A 462 7.38 10.76 5.80
CA LEU A 462 7.85 10.50 7.16
C LEU A 462 8.48 11.71 7.85
N ILE A 463 8.82 12.78 7.12
CA ILE A 463 9.50 13.94 7.69
C ILE A 463 8.69 14.60 8.81
N GLY A 464 7.36 14.70 8.66
CA GLY A 464 6.47 15.25 9.71
C GLY A 464 6.59 14.47 11.03
N PRO A 465 6.30 13.16 11.04
CA PRO A 465 6.52 12.29 12.19
C PRO A 465 7.94 12.34 12.76
N ILE A 466 8.98 12.30 11.91
CA ILE A 466 10.39 12.36 12.34
C ILE A 466 10.68 13.63 13.16
N PHE A 467 10.22 14.79 12.68
CA PHE A 467 10.42 16.05 13.39
C PHE A 467 9.57 16.15 14.67
N LYS A 468 8.33 15.64 14.64
CA LYS A 468 7.44 15.64 15.82
C LYS A 468 8.03 14.79 16.96
N ASN A 469 8.51 13.60 16.62
CA ASN A 469 8.96 12.60 17.59
C ASN A 469 10.46 12.66 17.88
N ARG A 470 11.17 13.62 17.28
CA ARG A 470 12.64 13.83 17.42
C ARG A 470 13.45 12.55 17.17
N THR A 471 13.05 11.78 16.16
CA THR A 471 13.66 10.48 15.88
C THR A 471 15.14 10.64 15.45
N PRO A 472 16.07 9.81 15.96
CA PRO A 472 17.47 9.83 15.52
C PRO A 472 17.61 9.57 14.02
N LEU A 473 18.49 10.33 13.34
CA LEU A 473 18.71 10.19 11.90
C LEU A 473 19.24 8.81 11.50
N ILE A 474 19.97 8.14 12.41
CA ILE A 474 20.47 6.77 12.21
C ILE A 474 19.30 5.79 12.06
N THR A 475 18.29 5.87 12.93
CA THR A 475 17.07 5.06 12.86
C THR A 475 16.32 5.26 11.54
N VAL A 476 16.24 6.52 11.07
CA VAL A 476 15.65 6.84 9.77
C VAL A 476 16.47 6.24 8.62
N GLY A 477 17.80 6.31 8.70
CA GLY A 477 18.70 5.69 7.72
C GLY A 477 18.54 4.17 7.66
N GLU A 478 18.48 3.50 8.80
CA GLU A 478 18.21 2.06 8.89
C GLU A 478 16.84 1.70 8.32
N TYR A 479 15.80 2.50 8.61
CA TYR A 479 14.46 2.31 8.05
C TYR A 479 14.50 2.39 6.52
N LEU A 480 15.13 3.43 5.96
CA LEU A 480 15.20 3.61 4.51
C LEU A 480 15.96 2.48 3.82
N ILE A 481 17.04 1.96 4.42
CA ILE A 481 17.80 0.82 3.88
C ILE A 481 16.95 -0.45 3.88
N ASN A 482 16.22 -0.72 4.97
CA ASN A 482 15.33 -1.89 5.07
C ASN A 482 14.08 -1.76 4.20
N LEU A 483 13.74 -0.55 3.75
CA LEU A 483 12.67 -0.28 2.79
C LEU A 483 13.06 -0.53 1.33
N VAL A 484 14.35 -0.42 0.96
CA VAL A 484 14.82 -0.66 -0.42
C VAL A 484 14.40 -2.04 -0.95
N PRO A 485 14.55 -3.15 -0.21
CA PRO A 485 14.05 -4.48 -0.60
C PRO A 485 12.59 -4.49 -1.04
N TYR A 486 11.71 -3.92 -0.21
CA TYR A 486 10.29 -3.81 -0.49
C TYR A 486 10.03 -3.03 -1.78
N ILE A 487 10.72 -1.91 -1.96
CA ILE A 487 10.59 -1.08 -3.15
C ILE A 487 11.06 -1.84 -4.41
N LEU A 488 12.23 -2.47 -4.36
CA LEU A 488 12.78 -3.23 -5.48
C LEU A 488 11.82 -4.35 -5.91
N TYR A 489 11.28 -5.10 -4.95
CA TYR A 489 10.31 -6.16 -5.22
C TYR A 489 9.07 -5.62 -5.94
N ASN A 490 8.46 -4.55 -5.42
CA ASN A 490 7.20 -4.04 -5.95
C ASN A 490 7.34 -3.32 -7.31
N VAL A 491 8.49 -2.70 -7.57
CA VAL A 491 8.71 -1.87 -8.75
C VAL A 491 9.27 -2.68 -9.93
N THR A 492 9.88 -3.85 -9.69
CA THR A 492 10.55 -4.65 -10.73
C THR A 492 9.67 -5.03 -11.92
N PRO A 493 8.42 -5.54 -11.76
CA PRO A 493 7.61 -5.94 -12.91
C PRO A 493 7.33 -4.79 -13.88
N LEU A 494 7.07 -3.60 -13.34
CA LEU A 494 6.92 -2.37 -14.12
C LEU A 494 8.22 -1.98 -14.81
N CYS A 495 9.35 -2.04 -14.10
CA CYS A 495 10.64 -1.72 -14.69
C CYS A 495 11.01 -2.68 -15.82
N ALA A 496 10.62 -3.96 -15.73
CA ALA A 496 10.79 -4.91 -16.83
C ALA A 496 9.99 -4.50 -18.07
N LEU A 497 8.70 -4.15 -17.93
CA LEU A 497 7.85 -3.63 -19.00
C LEU A 497 8.49 -2.41 -19.71
N VAL A 498 8.87 -1.41 -18.90
CA VAL A 498 9.48 -0.16 -19.41
C VAL A 498 10.82 -0.45 -20.07
N ALA A 499 11.67 -1.29 -19.48
CA ALA A 499 12.98 -1.63 -20.02
C ALA A 499 12.90 -2.35 -21.37
N VAL A 500 11.95 -3.26 -21.54
CA VAL A 500 11.70 -3.91 -22.83
C VAL A 500 11.29 -2.88 -23.88
N LEU A 501 10.33 -2.01 -23.56
CA LEU A 501 9.85 -0.96 -24.47
C LEU A 501 10.96 0.02 -24.86
N VAL A 502 11.81 0.42 -23.91
CA VAL A 502 12.96 1.30 -24.16
C VAL A 502 14.00 0.59 -25.03
N THR A 503 14.32 -0.67 -24.74
CA THR A 503 15.34 -1.44 -25.46
C THR A 503 14.94 -1.66 -26.92
N PHE A 504 13.77 -2.27 -27.17
CA PHE A 504 13.31 -2.50 -28.55
C PHE A 504 12.93 -1.19 -29.26
N GLY A 505 12.46 -0.18 -28.54
CA GLY A 505 12.21 1.16 -29.08
C GLY A 505 13.50 1.85 -29.54
N ALA A 506 14.60 1.68 -28.81
CA ALA A 506 15.92 2.18 -29.20
C ALA A 506 16.44 1.45 -30.44
N LEU A 507 16.42 0.11 -30.43
CA LEU A 507 16.84 -0.74 -31.55
C LEU A 507 16.03 -0.48 -32.83
N SER A 508 14.73 -0.19 -32.70
CA SER A 508 13.85 0.19 -33.81
C SER A 508 14.20 1.57 -34.35
N ARG A 509 14.47 2.55 -33.47
CA ARG A 509 14.82 3.93 -33.86
C ARG A 509 16.16 4.00 -34.60
N THR A 510 17.17 3.25 -34.15
CA THR A 510 18.48 3.16 -34.82
C THR A 510 18.46 2.25 -36.05
N SER A 511 17.31 1.65 -36.38
CA SER A 511 17.15 0.68 -37.47
C SER A 511 17.99 -0.60 -37.32
N GLU A 512 18.53 -0.87 -36.12
CA GLU A 512 19.24 -2.11 -35.81
C GLU A 512 18.31 -3.32 -35.89
N LEU A 513 17.07 -3.19 -35.39
CA LEU A 513 16.08 -4.26 -35.46
C LEU A 513 15.75 -4.64 -36.92
N THR A 514 15.65 -3.64 -37.81
CA THR A 514 15.41 -3.86 -39.24
C THR A 514 16.61 -4.54 -39.91
N ALA A 515 17.83 -4.17 -39.52
CA ALA A 515 19.06 -4.79 -40.04
C ALA A 515 19.18 -6.26 -39.61
N MET A 516 18.84 -6.58 -38.36
CA MET A 516 18.80 -7.97 -37.86
C MET A 516 17.80 -8.82 -38.66
N LYS A 517 16.57 -8.32 -38.85
CA LYS A 517 15.53 -9.00 -39.63
C LYS A 517 15.95 -9.22 -41.08
N SER A 518 16.57 -8.22 -41.71
CA SER A 518 17.05 -8.29 -43.10
C SER A 518 18.18 -9.31 -43.27
N SER A 519 18.90 -9.65 -42.19
CA SER A 519 19.94 -10.68 -42.16
C SER A 519 19.37 -12.10 -41.95
N GLY A 520 18.05 -12.28 -42.02
CA GLY A 520 17.38 -13.57 -41.83
C GLY A 520 17.16 -13.98 -40.37
N ILE A 521 17.41 -13.07 -39.41
CA ILE A 521 17.22 -13.37 -37.98
C ILE A 521 15.75 -13.20 -37.63
N SER A 522 15.10 -14.31 -37.25
CA SER A 522 13.70 -14.30 -36.81
C SER A 522 13.51 -13.41 -35.58
N LEU A 523 12.36 -12.72 -35.50
CA LEU A 523 11.99 -11.89 -34.36
C LEU A 523 12.04 -12.65 -33.01
N TYR A 524 11.58 -13.90 -33.00
CA TYR A 524 11.58 -14.77 -31.82
C TYR A 524 12.99 -14.98 -31.24
N ARG A 525 14.01 -15.09 -32.11
CA ARG A 525 15.40 -15.22 -31.69
C ARG A 525 15.95 -13.94 -31.07
N ILE A 526 15.54 -12.76 -31.55
CA ILE A 526 15.94 -11.46 -30.98
C ILE A 526 15.30 -11.26 -29.59
N ILE A 527 14.11 -11.80 -29.38
CA ILE A 527 13.36 -11.72 -28.12
C ILE A 527 13.87 -12.69 -27.05
N THR A 528 14.35 -13.88 -27.45
CA THR A 528 14.75 -14.96 -26.54
C THR A 528 15.74 -14.51 -25.43
N PRO A 529 16.81 -13.74 -25.73
CA PRO A 529 17.75 -13.30 -24.70
C PRO A 529 17.10 -12.41 -23.63
N VAL A 530 16.14 -11.55 -24.03
CA VAL A 530 15.37 -10.72 -23.10
C VAL A 530 14.53 -11.59 -22.17
N LEU A 531 13.80 -12.57 -22.72
CA LEU A 531 12.98 -13.50 -21.92
C LEU A 531 13.82 -14.31 -20.94
N VAL A 532 15.02 -14.76 -21.34
CA VAL A 532 15.95 -15.47 -20.45
C VAL A 532 16.36 -14.58 -19.27
N VAL A 533 16.74 -13.33 -19.51
CA VAL A 533 17.07 -12.39 -18.42
C VAL A 533 15.86 -12.16 -17.52
N THR A 534 14.66 -11.99 -18.08
CA THR A 534 13.45 -11.77 -17.28
C THR A 534 13.07 -12.99 -16.44
N ILE A 535 13.21 -14.21 -16.96
CA ILE A 535 13.00 -15.45 -16.19
C ILE A 535 13.98 -15.52 -15.01
N LEU A 536 15.25 -15.17 -15.23
CA LEU A 536 16.25 -15.13 -14.16
C LEU A 536 15.90 -14.08 -13.10
N ILE A 537 15.43 -12.89 -13.50
CA ILE A 537 14.96 -11.85 -12.57
C ILE A 537 13.75 -12.35 -11.78
N SER A 538 12.77 -12.98 -12.44
CA SER A 538 11.57 -13.55 -11.81
C SER A 538 11.92 -14.62 -10.78
N ALA A 539 12.78 -15.58 -11.13
CA ALA A 539 13.28 -16.58 -10.20
C ALA A 539 14.06 -15.96 -9.03
N GLY A 540 14.87 -14.93 -9.30
CA GLY A 540 15.56 -14.16 -8.27
C GLY A 540 14.62 -13.46 -7.30
N LEU A 541 13.52 -12.86 -7.79
CA LEU A 541 12.50 -12.24 -6.95
C LEU A 541 11.77 -13.26 -6.06
N PHE A 542 11.48 -14.45 -6.58
CA PHE A 542 10.86 -15.52 -5.78
C PHE A 542 11.76 -15.94 -4.62
N VAL A 543 13.06 -16.18 -4.89
CA VAL A 543 14.05 -16.51 -3.83
C VAL A 543 14.21 -15.35 -2.86
N PHE A 544 14.15 -14.11 -3.35
CA PHE A 544 14.23 -12.91 -2.53
C PHE A 544 13.03 -12.76 -1.58
N ASP A 545 11.81 -13.06 -2.04
CA ASP A 545 10.58 -13.06 -1.23
C ASP A 545 10.57 -14.17 -0.17
N GLU A 546 11.23 -15.31 -0.42
CA GLU A 546 11.27 -16.40 0.56
C GLU A 546 12.32 -16.19 1.65
N ILE A 547 13.50 -15.65 1.31
CA ILE A 547 14.65 -15.64 2.23
C ILE A 547 14.85 -14.28 2.91
N TYR A 548 14.85 -13.18 2.15
CA TYR A 548 15.38 -11.89 2.63
C TYR A 548 14.30 -10.85 2.87
N LEU A 549 13.34 -10.74 1.96
CA LEU A 549 12.31 -9.70 2.00
C LEU A 549 11.46 -9.72 3.28
N PRO A 550 11.00 -10.88 3.82
CA PRO A 550 10.20 -10.90 5.04
C PRO A 550 10.97 -10.34 6.25
N ALA A 551 12.25 -10.72 6.39
CA ALA A 551 13.11 -10.22 7.47
C ALA A 551 13.36 -8.71 7.37
N ALA A 552 13.55 -8.18 6.15
CA ALA A 552 13.68 -6.75 5.91
C ALA A 552 12.38 -6.00 6.24
N ASN A 553 11.21 -6.55 5.86
CA ASN A 553 9.91 -5.95 6.14
C ASN A 553 9.61 -5.91 7.65
N ARG A 554 9.89 -6.99 8.40
CA ARG A 554 9.77 -7.01 9.87
C ARG A 554 10.60 -5.91 10.52
N ARG A 555 11.88 -5.78 10.11
CA ARG A 555 12.77 -4.74 10.64
C ARG A 555 12.33 -3.33 10.25
N GLN A 556 11.85 -3.14 9.02
CA GLN A 556 11.30 -1.89 8.56
C GLN A 556 10.08 -1.47 9.40
N GLU A 557 9.13 -2.36 9.64
CA GLU A 557 7.90 -2.03 10.39
C GLU A 557 8.20 -1.76 11.87
N ALA A 558 9.12 -2.52 12.47
CA ALA A 558 9.62 -2.24 13.82
C ALA A 558 10.21 -0.81 13.92
N LEU A 559 11.03 -0.39 12.96
CA LEU A 559 11.58 0.96 12.92
C LEU A 559 10.51 2.03 12.63
N LEU A 560 9.51 1.70 11.79
CA LEU A 560 8.39 2.60 11.49
C LEU A 560 7.54 2.88 12.72
N SER A 561 7.33 1.88 13.58
CA SER A 561 6.60 2.03 14.85
C SER A 561 7.25 3.07 15.76
N ILE A 562 8.59 3.00 15.89
CA ILE A 562 9.41 3.96 16.64
C ILE A 562 9.32 5.35 16.02
N ILE A 563 9.41 5.47 14.69
CA ILE A 563 9.31 6.76 13.98
C ILE A 563 7.93 7.40 14.20
N LYS A 564 6.85 6.62 14.21
CA LYS A 564 5.48 7.13 14.33
C LYS A 564 5.01 7.32 15.77
N ASP A 565 5.86 7.02 16.77
CA ASP A 565 5.50 7.04 18.20
C ASP A 565 4.22 6.26 18.47
N LYS A 566 4.09 5.12 17.77
CA LYS A 566 3.12 4.11 18.16
C LYS A 566 3.76 3.35 19.32
N PRO A 567 3.03 3.00 20.39
CA PRO A 567 3.56 2.08 21.39
C PRO A 567 4.11 0.87 20.61
N THR A 568 5.30 0.38 20.99
CA THR A 568 5.83 -0.87 20.43
C THR A 568 4.71 -1.88 20.57
N GLN A 569 4.03 -2.15 19.47
CA GLN A 569 3.00 -3.16 19.41
C GLN A 569 3.80 -4.43 19.58
N THR A 570 4.01 -4.85 20.83
CA THR A 570 4.10 -6.27 21.13
C THR A 570 2.81 -6.78 20.55
N PHE A 571 2.91 -7.42 19.40
CA PHE A 571 1.87 -7.66 18.41
C PHE A 571 0.73 -8.58 18.91
N SER A 572 0.48 -8.58 20.22
CA SER A 572 -0.79 -8.83 20.84
C SER A 572 -1.67 -7.62 20.55
N ARG A 573 -2.55 -7.71 19.56
CA ARG A 573 -3.71 -6.84 19.65
C ARG A 573 -4.49 -7.23 20.92
N PRO A 574 -4.85 -6.29 21.81
CA PRO A 574 -5.72 -6.57 22.96
C PRO A 574 -7.15 -6.98 22.56
N ASP A 575 -7.47 -6.96 21.26
CA ASP A 575 -8.77 -7.21 20.61
C ASP A 575 -9.01 -8.68 20.25
N ARG A 576 -8.17 -9.60 20.77
CA ARG A 576 -8.36 -11.04 20.62
C ARG A 576 -8.43 -11.65 22.01
N GLN A 577 -9.50 -11.29 22.71
CA GLN A 577 -9.79 -11.81 24.05
C GLN A 577 -10.48 -13.17 23.97
N TRP A 578 -10.97 -13.56 22.79
CA TRP A 578 -11.73 -14.78 22.56
C TRP A 578 -10.98 -15.77 21.67
N ILE A 579 -10.84 -17.01 22.12
CA ILE A 579 -10.17 -18.09 21.38
C ILE A 579 -10.99 -19.37 21.46
N SER A 580 -11.21 -20.05 20.33
CA SER A 580 -11.83 -21.38 20.33
C SER A 580 -10.82 -22.45 20.77
N GLY A 581 -11.28 -23.44 21.55
CA GLY A 581 -10.48 -24.58 21.97
C GLY A 581 -10.23 -25.58 20.86
N GLN A 582 -9.21 -26.42 21.04
CA GLN A 582 -8.90 -27.49 20.09
C GLN A 582 -9.85 -28.67 20.32
N THR A 583 -10.77 -28.92 19.39
CA THR A 583 -11.59 -30.14 19.39
C THR A 583 -10.91 -31.19 18.50
N ASN A 584 -10.30 -32.21 19.12
CA ASN A 584 -9.55 -33.23 18.37
C ASN A 584 -10.41 -34.48 18.06
N ASN A 585 -11.47 -34.73 18.83
CA ASN A 585 -12.37 -35.87 18.64
C ASN A 585 -13.82 -35.43 18.45
N ALA A 586 -14.55 -36.13 17.56
CA ALA A 586 -15.99 -35.94 17.38
C ALA A 586 -16.74 -36.35 18.67
N GLY A 587 -17.37 -35.39 19.34
CA GLY A 587 -18.10 -35.59 20.60
C GLY A 587 -17.45 -34.95 21.83
N GLU A 588 -16.27 -34.35 21.72
CA GLU A 588 -15.72 -33.49 22.79
C GLU A 588 -16.50 -32.17 22.87
N PRO A 589 -16.77 -31.63 24.08
CA PRO A 589 -17.48 -30.36 24.24
C PRO A 589 -16.71 -29.22 23.56
N SER A 590 -17.43 -28.38 22.83
CA SER A 590 -16.85 -27.19 22.21
C SER A 590 -16.44 -26.22 23.32
N ARG A 591 -15.19 -25.74 23.30
CA ARG A 591 -14.69 -24.80 24.31
C ARG A 591 -14.43 -23.43 23.72
N ILE A 592 -14.75 -22.39 24.47
CA ILE A 592 -14.40 -21.00 24.16
C ILE A 592 -13.66 -20.42 25.37
N PHE A 593 -12.48 -19.86 25.14
CA PHE A 593 -11.66 -19.19 26.13
C PHE A 593 -11.84 -17.69 26.00
N TYR A 594 -12.08 -17.02 27.12
CA TYR A 594 -12.11 -15.57 27.26
C TYR A 594 -11.09 -15.14 28.29
N TYR A 595 -10.22 -14.18 27.99
CA TYR A 595 -9.27 -13.62 28.96
C TYR A 595 -9.10 -12.12 28.76
N GLN A 596 -8.95 -11.38 29.87
CA GLN A 596 -8.72 -9.93 29.81
C GLN A 596 -7.26 -9.61 29.48
N TYR A 597 -6.33 -10.40 30.02
CA TYR A 597 -4.91 -10.19 29.80
C TYR A 597 -4.16 -11.52 29.83
N PHE A 598 -3.26 -11.71 28.87
CA PHE A 598 -2.35 -12.85 28.84
C PHE A 598 -0.90 -12.35 28.81
N ASN A 599 -0.14 -12.69 29.85
CA ASN A 599 1.28 -12.42 29.89
C ASN A 599 2.03 -13.55 29.18
N ALA A 600 2.48 -13.27 27.94
CA ALA A 600 3.18 -14.22 27.10
C ALA A 600 4.61 -14.58 27.61
N GLU A 601 5.24 -13.76 28.45
CA GLU A 601 6.56 -14.08 29.01
C GLU A 601 6.46 -15.06 30.18
N LYS A 602 5.41 -14.93 30.99
CA LYS A 602 5.20 -15.71 32.22
C LYS A 602 4.19 -16.86 32.07
N ASP A 603 3.59 -17.00 30.89
CA ASP A 603 2.52 -17.98 30.63
C ASP A 603 1.40 -17.89 31.67
N THR A 604 0.95 -16.66 31.92
CA THR A 604 -0.05 -16.38 32.97
C THR A 604 -1.19 -15.56 32.41
N PHE A 605 -2.41 -16.07 32.56
CA PHE A 605 -3.65 -15.33 32.32
C PHE A 605 -4.07 -14.52 33.55
N ALA A 606 -4.74 -13.40 33.30
CA ALA A 606 -5.56 -12.70 34.27
C ALA A 606 -7.03 -12.73 33.81
N ASN A 607 -7.93 -13.06 34.74
CA ASN A 607 -9.37 -13.18 34.52
C ASN A 607 -9.71 -14.11 33.34
N LEU A 608 -9.28 -15.36 33.44
CA LEU A 608 -9.58 -16.40 32.44
C LEU A 608 -10.96 -17.00 32.72
N THR A 609 -11.82 -16.98 31.71
CA THR A 609 -13.10 -17.69 31.69
C THR A 609 -13.08 -18.74 30.58
N VAL A 610 -13.48 -19.96 30.91
CA VAL A 610 -13.62 -21.07 29.96
C VAL A 610 -15.09 -21.47 29.90
N PHE A 611 -15.67 -21.43 28.72
CA PHE A 611 -17.03 -21.84 28.42
C PHE A 611 -17.00 -23.18 27.71
N GLU A 612 -17.73 -24.17 28.22
CA GLU A 612 -17.89 -25.47 27.59
C GLU A 612 -19.34 -25.69 27.16
N PHE A 613 -19.53 -26.00 25.89
CA PHE A 613 -20.83 -26.17 25.26
C PHE A 613 -21.07 -27.62 24.89
N ASP A 614 -22.34 -28.02 24.94
CA ASP A 614 -22.77 -29.30 24.42
C ASP A 614 -22.56 -29.36 22.89
N PRO A 615 -21.96 -30.44 22.35
CA PRO A 615 -21.77 -30.57 20.90
C PRO A 615 -23.06 -30.65 20.08
N ALA A 616 -24.19 -31.06 20.68
CA ALA A 616 -25.44 -31.32 19.96
C ALA A 616 -26.44 -30.15 20.05
N SER A 617 -26.55 -29.48 21.20
CA SER A 617 -27.48 -28.36 21.40
C SER A 617 -26.81 -26.98 21.52
N PHE A 618 -25.48 -26.94 21.59
CA PHE A 618 -24.68 -25.71 21.84
C PHE A 618 -25.11 -24.93 23.09
N THR A 619 -25.76 -25.61 24.05
CA THR A 619 -26.09 -25.01 25.34
C THR A 619 -24.87 -25.04 26.25
N LEU A 620 -24.66 -23.98 27.02
CA LEU A 620 -23.55 -23.89 27.98
C LEU A 620 -23.72 -24.96 29.08
N GLN A 621 -22.78 -25.91 29.16
CA GLN A 621 -22.77 -27.00 30.16
C GLN A 621 -21.91 -26.68 31.37
N ARG A 622 -20.76 -26.03 31.15
CA ARG A 622 -19.83 -25.70 32.23
C ARG A 622 -19.17 -24.35 31.97
N ARG A 623 -19.02 -23.56 33.03
CA ARG A 623 -18.26 -22.30 33.03
C ARG A 623 -17.23 -22.36 34.14
N ILE A 624 -15.98 -22.09 33.79
CA ILE A 624 -14.86 -22.05 34.72
C ILE A 624 -14.32 -20.62 34.69
N PHE A 625 -14.15 -20.00 35.85
CA PHE A 625 -13.52 -18.69 35.99
C PHE A 625 -12.32 -18.80 36.93
N ALA A 626 -11.24 -18.10 36.63
CA ALA A 626 -10.12 -17.92 37.54
C ALA A 626 -9.52 -16.51 37.42
N ALA A 627 -9.21 -15.91 38.56
CA ALA A 627 -8.55 -14.61 38.61
C ALA A 627 -7.17 -14.66 37.96
N THR A 628 -6.43 -15.76 38.16
CA THR A 628 -5.17 -16.02 37.46
C THR A 628 -5.06 -17.47 37.05
N ALA A 629 -4.49 -17.76 35.88
CA ALA A 629 -4.17 -19.11 35.47
C ALA A 629 -2.74 -19.18 34.92
N GLN A 630 -1.89 -20.00 35.51
CA GLN A 630 -0.48 -20.14 35.13
C GLN A 630 -0.19 -21.54 34.60
N TRP A 631 0.60 -21.63 33.54
CA TRP A 631 1.05 -22.91 33.03
C TRP A 631 2.15 -23.54 33.90
N ASP A 632 1.96 -24.77 34.35
CA ASP A 632 3.02 -25.55 35.01
C ASP A 632 3.66 -26.55 34.02
N PRO A 633 4.92 -26.31 33.58
CA PRO A 633 5.60 -27.19 32.64
C PRO A 633 5.94 -28.57 33.21
N LYS A 634 5.91 -28.78 34.53
CA LYS A 634 6.17 -30.10 35.14
C LYS A 634 4.97 -31.03 35.06
N VAL A 635 3.77 -30.45 35.21
CA VAL A 635 2.49 -31.18 35.20
C VAL A 635 1.83 -31.12 33.81
N ASN A 636 2.32 -30.23 32.94
CA ASN A 636 1.81 -29.99 31.58
C ASN A 636 0.30 -29.66 31.57
N ASN A 637 -0.13 -28.87 32.57
CA ASN A 637 -1.49 -28.41 32.76
C ASN A 637 -1.50 -26.95 33.23
N TRP A 638 -2.64 -26.28 33.01
CA TRP A 638 -2.91 -24.97 33.61
C TRP A 638 -3.30 -25.12 35.08
N VAL A 639 -2.66 -24.32 35.93
CA VAL A 639 -2.97 -24.16 37.35
C VAL A 639 -3.79 -22.89 37.50
N PHE A 640 -5.06 -23.05 37.84
CA PHE A 640 -6.02 -21.98 38.03
C PHE A 640 -6.02 -21.59 39.50
N ASP A 641 -5.84 -20.30 39.78
CA ASP A 641 -5.74 -19.75 41.13
C ASP A 641 -6.87 -18.73 41.36
N ASN A 642 -7.51 -18.84 42.53
CA ASN A 642 -8.68 -18.07 42.97
C ASN A 642 -9.79 -18.01 41.92
N GLY A 643 -10.60 -19.06 41.87
CA GLY A 643 -11.62 -19.21 40.85
C GLY A 643 -12.84 -20.00 41.32
N TRP A 644 -13.72 -20.29 40.37
CA TRP A 644 -14.89 -21.11 40.58
C TRP A 644 -15.26 -21.87 39.31
N GLN A 645 -15.91 -23.02 39.48
CA GLN A 645 -16.56 -23.73 38.40
C GLN A 645 -18.07 -23.81 38.62
N ARG A 646 -18.84 -23.66 37.55
CA ARG A 646 -20.29 -23.87 37.52
C ARG A 646 -20.63 -24.89 36.46
N THR A 647 -21.46 -25.85 36.82
CA THR A 647 -22.07 -26.76 35.87
C THR A 647 -23.56 -26.45 35.75
N PHE A 648 -24.09 -26.62 34.54
CA PHE A 648 -25.47 -26.37 34.19
C PHE A 648 -26.11 -27.66 33.69
N SER A 649 -27.38 -27.86 34.04
CA SER A 649 -28.20 -28.95 33.53
C SER A 649 -29.46 -28.34 32.93
N GLY A 650 -29.37 -27.95 31.65
CA GLY A 650 -30.39 -27.16 30.98
C GLY A 650 -30.52 -25.78 31.62
N GLU A 651 -31.70 -25.46 32.13
CA GLU A 651 -32.05 -24.14 32.66
C GLU A 651 -31.66 -23.93 34.14
N THR A 652 -31.04 -24.94 34.77
CA THR A 652 -30.71 -24.92 36.20
C THR A 652 -29.21 -25.03 36.45
N ILE A 653 -28.74 -24.33 37.48
CA ILE A 653 -27.38 -24.47 38.00
C ILE A 653 -27.30 -25.78 38.77
N SER A 654 -26.54 -26.74 38.26
CA SER A 654 -26.41 -28.07 38.87
C SER A 654 -25.37 -28.09 39.98
N SER A 655 -24.28 -27.32 39.85
CA SER A 655 -23.30 -27.16 40.91
C SER A 655 -22.54 -25.84 40.79
N TYR A 656 -22.13 -25.29 41.95
CA TYR A 656 -21.19 -24.19 42.07
C TYR A 656 -20.09 -24.59 43.06
N GLN A 657 -18.84 -24.58 42.61
CA GLN A 657 -17.70 -24.98 43.42
C GLN A 657 -16.59 -23.92 43.32
N PRO A 658 -16.38 -23.11 44.36
CA PRO A 658 -15.22 -22.23 44.43
C PRO A 658 -13.95 -23.05 44.72
N PHE A 659 -12.81 -22.61 44.19
CA PHE A 659 -11.51 -23.22 44.43
C PHE A 659 -10.44 -22.15 44.64
N THR A 660 -9.49 -22.44 45.53
CA THR A 660 -8.28 -21.62 45.68
C THR A 660 -7.24 -22.00 44.64
N VAL A 661 -7.02 -23.30 44.42
CA VAL A 661 -6.15 -23.82 43.36
C VAL A 661 -6.80 -25.05 42.74
N ALA A 662 -6.90 -25.08 41.41
CA ALA A 662 -7.43 -26.23 40.67
C ALA A 662 -6.65 -26.45 39.36
N THR A 663 -6.69 -27.69 38.87
CA THR A 663 -6.16 -28.06 37.55
C THR A 663 -7.24 -28.82 36.80
N PHE A 664 -7.40 -28.54 35.50
CA PHE A 664 -8.38 -29.20 34.64
C PHE A 664 -7.64 -29.95 33.51
N PRO A 665 -7.33 -31.25 33.68
CA PRO A 665 -6.56 -32.04 32.70
C PRO A 665 -7.21 -32.16 31.32
N GLU A 666 -8.50 -31.89 31.25
CA GLU A 666 -9.26 -31.84 30.01
C GLU A 666 -8.93 -30.61 29.15
N ILE A 667 -8.41 -29.52 29.74
CA ILE A 667 -7.91 -28.32 29.04
C ILE A 667 -6.45 -28.58 28.64
N ARG A 668 -6.21 -28.86 27.36
CA ARG A 668 -4.93 -29.38 26.83
C ARG A 668 -4.16 -28.35 26.00
N GLU A 669 -4.75 -27.18 25.78
CA GLU A 669 -4.19 -26.10 24.98
C GLU A 669 -2.91 -25.56 25.65
N GLN A 670 -1.76 -25.68 24.98
CA GLN A 670 -0.49 -25.18 25.50
C GLN A 670 -0.39 -23.64 25.42
N PRO A 671 0.48 -22.99 26.20
CA PRO A 671 0.65 -21.52 26.13
C PRO A 671 0.99 -21.00 24.73
N THR A 672 1.72 -21.79 23.93
CA THR A 672 2.03 -21.51 22.52
C THR A 672 0.77 -21.30 21.67
N TYR A 673 -0.34 -21.96 22.01
CA TYR A 673 -1.63 -21.78 21.34
C TYR A 673 -2.18 -20.36 21.50
N PHE A 674 -1.95 -19.74 22.66
CA PHE A 674 -2.47 -18.41 23.03
C PHE A 674 -1.49 -17.26 22.71
N LYS A 675 -0.21 -17.55 22.44
CA LYS A 675 0.81 -16.56 22.04
C LYS A 675 0.74 -16.15 20.56
N LYS A 676 -0.33 -16.49 19.83
CA LYS A 676 -0.38 -16.30 18.37
C LYS A 676 -0.49 -14.82 17.99
N GLU A 677 0.65 -14.29 17.55
CA GLU A 677 0.85 -12.93 17.10
C GLU A 677 0.21 -12.66 15.73
N TYR A 678 -0.48 -11.53 15.55
CA TYR A 678 -0.93 -11.13 14.21
C TYR A 678 0.24 -10.52 13.43
N ILE A 679 0.85 -11.32 12.56
CA ILE A 679 1.91 -10.87 11.66
C ILE A 679 1.28 -10.58 10.28
N PRO A 680 1.53 -9.40 9.67
CA PRO A 680 1.09 -9.12 8.30
C PRO A 680 1.69 -10.10 7.28
N SER A 681 0.93 -10.45 6.23
CA SER A 681 1.39 -11.41 5.20
C SER A 681 2.67 -11.01 4.46
N GLN A 682 2.99 -9.71 4.42
CA GLN A 682 4.21 -9.17 3.80
C GLN A 682 5.45 -9.39 4.67
N GLU A 683 5.28 -9.67 5.96
CA GLU A 683 6.34 -9.90 6.94
C GLU A 683 6.65 -11.39 7.12
N MET A 684 5.91 -12.28 6.46
CA MET A 684 6.11 -13.73 6.51
C MET A 684 6.66 -14.26 5.19
N SER A 685 7.48 -15.31 5.24
CA SER A 685 7.83 -16.11 4.05
C SER A 685 6.63 -16.93 3.55
N TYR A 686 6.73 -17.57 2.38
CA TYR A 686 5.68 -18.48 1.91
C TYR A 686 5.48 -19.63 2.89
N THR A 687 6.59 -20.21 3.36
CA THR A 687 6.57 -21.33 4.31
C THR A 687 5.93 -20.91 5.63
N GLU A 688 6.36 -19.78 6.21
CA GLU A 688 5.81 -19.22 7.45
C GLU A 688 4.30 -18.93 7.29
N LEU A 689 3.89 -18.28 6.19
CA LEU A 689 2.49 -17.95 5.94
C LEU A 689 1.61 -19.20 5.77
N SER A 690 2.11 -20.25 5.12
CA SER A 690 1.37 -21.49 4.93
C SER A 690 1.10 -22.23 6.25
N HIS A 691 2.10 -22.26 7.14
CA HIS A 691 1.96 -22.82 8.49
C HIS A 691 1.00 -21.96 9.31
N TYR A 692 1.18 -20.63 9.28
CA TYR A 692 0.30 -19.69 9.99
C TYR A 692 -1.17 -19.81 9.55
N ILE A 693 -1.44 -19.97 8.25
CA ILE A 693 -2.79 -20.24 7.73
C ILE A 693 -3.35 -21.55 8.28
N THR A 694 -2.54 -22.60 8.30
CA THR A 694 -2.96 -23.91 8.82
C THR A 694 -3.31 -23.81 10.29
N ASP A 695 -2.49 -23.12 11.07
CA ASP A 695 -2.66 -22.90 12.51
C ASP A 695 -3.88 -22.02 12.82
N LEU A 696 -4.13 -20.98 12.02
CA LEU A 696 -5.30 -20.12 12.17
C LEU A 696 -6.59 -20.85 11.80
N LYS A 697 -6.56 -21.66 10.75
CA LYS A 697 -7.70 -22.47 10.32
C LYS A 697 -8.08 -23.52 11.37
N GLN A 698 -7.11 -24.10 12.06
CA GLN A 698 -7.36 -25.00 13.19
C GLN A 698 -7.94 -24.28 14.41
N SER A 699 -7.57 -23.01 14.62
CA SER A 699 -8.09 -22.15 15.70
C SER A 699 -9.41 -21.45 15.37
N GLY A 700 -10.07 -21.81 14.25
CA GLY A 700 -11.36 -21.24 13.84
C GLY A 700 -11.28 -19.83 13.23
N PHE A 701 -10.11 -19.31 12.90
CA PHE A 701 -10.01 -17.96 12.30
C PHE A 701 -10.21 -17.97 10.79
N ASP A 702 -10.76 -16.86 10.25
CA ASP A 702 -10.82 -16.64 8.80
C ASP A 702 -9.40 -16.52 8.22
N THR A 703 -9.12 -17.37 7.24
CA THR A 703 -7.82 -17.46 6.55
C THR A 703 -7.93 -17.21 5.04
N LYS A 704 -9.10 -16.83 4.52
CA LYS A 704 -9.33 -16.67 3.06
C LYS A 704 -8.45 -15.59 2.47
N ARG A 705 -8.41 -14.42 3.10
CA ARG A 705 -7.51 -13.32 2.73
C ARG A 705 -6.05 -13.79 2.69
N LEU A 706 -5.61 -14.47 3.74
CA LEU A 706 -4.24 -14.98 3.83
C LEU A 706 -3.95 -16.04 2.74
N SER A 707 -4.95 -16.85 2.38
CA SER A 707 -4.84 -17.84 1.28
C SER A 707 -4.67 -17.18 -0.09
N VAL A 708 -5.34 -16.04 -0.34
CA VAL A 708 -5.12 -15.23 -1.55
C VAL A 708 -3.69 -14.69 -1.56
N GLN A 709 -3.23 -14.12 -0.43
CA GLN A 709 -1.86 -13.60 -0.31
C GLN A 709 -0.80 -14.69 -0.46
N LEU A 710 -1.05 -15.91 0.04
CA LEU A 710 -0.16 -17.05 -0.13
C LEU A 710 0.03 -17.40 -1.61
N ASN A 711 -1.04 -17.43 -2.39
CA ASN A 711 -0.95 -17.65 -3.83
C ASN A 711 -0.24 -16.49 -4.54
N LYS A 712 -0.50 -15.26 -4.09
CA LYS A 712 0.13 -14.05 -4.63
C LYS A 712 1.65 -14.05 -4.43
N LYS A 713 2.19 -14.63 -3.35
CA LYS A 713 3.65 -14.79 -3.18
C LYS A 713 4.32 -15.55 -4.32
N ILE A 714 3.64 -16.54 -4.89
CA ILE A 714 4.15 -17.29 -6.05
C ILE A 714 3.85 -16.57 -7.37
N ALA A 715 2.65 -16.01 -7.52
CA ALA A 715 2.22 -15.34 -8.74
C ALA A 715 3.02 -14.04 -8.99
N TYR A 716 3.32 -13.28 -7.94
CA TYR A 716 3.89 -11.93 -8.05
C TYR A 716 5.24 -11.86 -8.78
N PRO A 717 6.22 -12.76 -8.51
CA PRO A 717 7.46 -12.81 -9.29
C PRO A 717 7.22 -13.06 -10.79
N LEU A 718 6.20 -13.85 -11.16
CA LEU A 718 5.88 -14.18 -12.55
C LEU A 718 5.29 -12.99 -13.33
N ILE A 719 4.72 -12.00 -12.64
CA ILE A 719 4.28 -10.74 -13.25
C ILE A 719 5.40 -10.12 -14.08
N THR A 720 6.64 -10.19 -13.59
CA THR A 720 7.81 -9.65 -14.31
C THR A 720 7.96 -10.26 -15.70
N LEU A 721 7.75 -11.57 -15.82
CA LEU A 721 7.78 -12.29 -17.09
C LEU A 721 6.59 -11.92 -17.98
N VAL A 722 5.39 -11.92 -17.41
CA VAL A 722 4.15 -11.54 -18.11
C VAL A 722 4.26 -10.13 -18.70
N MET A 723 4.80 -9.19 -17.91
CA MET A 723 5.05 -7.81 -18.32
C MET A 723 6.06 -7.70 -19.45
N ALA A 724 7.17 -8.45 -19.41
CA ALA A 724 8.14 -8.45 -20.50
C ALA A 724 7.54 -9.01 -21.79
N ILE A 725 6.77 -10.11 -21.72
CA ILE A 725 6.08 -10.70 -22.88
C ILE A 725 5.08 -9.71 -23.47
N LEU A 726 4.27 -9.07 -22.62
CA LEU A 726 3.29 -8.08 -23.03
C LEU A 726 3.95 -6.86 -23.67
N ALA A 727 5.11 -6.41 -23.17
CA ALA A 727 5.82 -5.23 -23.66
C ALA A 727 6.31 -5.37 -25.10
N ILE A 728 6.72 -6.58 -25.52
CA ILE A 728 7.39 -6.81 -26.80
C ILE A 728 6.51 -6.42 -28.01
N PRO A 729 5.25 -6.92 -28.15
CA PRO A 729 4.39 -6.54 -29.29
C PRO A 729 4.16 -5.04 -29.40
N PHE A 730 4.00 -4.35 -28.26
CA PHE A 730 3.84 -2.89 -28.25
C PHE A 730 5.12 -2.17 -28.66
N ALA A 731 6.28 -2.65 -28.20
CA ALA A 731 7.56 -2.09 -28.60
C ALA A 731 7.81 -2.20 -30.11
N LEU A 732 7.41 -3.32 -30.70
CA LEU A 732 7.59 -3.61 -32.13
C LEU A 732 6.59 -2.84 -33.01
N SER A 733 5.33 -2.72 -32.57
CA SER A 733 4.28 -1.99 -33.32
C SER A 733 4.47 -0.47 -33.34
N MET A 734 5.23 0.08 -32.39
CA MET A 734 5.50 1.53 -32.31
C MET A 734 6.43 2.07 -33.41
N GLY A 735 7.22 1.22 -34.05
CA GLY A 735 8.10 1.60 -35.15
C GLY A 735 9.05 2.75 -34.77
N LYS A 736 9.10 3.82 -35.57
CA LYS A 736 9.94 5.01 -35.34
C LYS A 736 9.29 6.08 -34.43
N LYS A 737 8.07 5.86 -33.94
CA LYS A 737 7.44 6.78 -32.99
C LYS A 737 8.27 6.74 -31.69
N GLY A 738 8.85 7.87 -31.31
CA GLY A 738 9.98 7.91 -30.37
C GLY A 738 9.73 7.26 -29.00
N SER A 739 10.83 7.02 -28.25
CA SER A 739 10.88 6.42 -26.89
C SER A 739 9.83 6.94 -25.89
N LEU A 740 9.40 8.19 -26.06
CA LEU A 740 8.33 8.82 -25.28
C LEU A 740 7.00 8.02 -25.35
N THR A 741 6.63 7.56 -26.54
CA THR A 741 5.39 6.79 -26.74
C THR A 741 5.44 5.42 -26.06
N GLY A 742 6.62 4.78 -26.05
CA GLY A 742 6.84 3.53 -25.33
C GLY A 742 6.68 3.68 -23.81
N ILE A 743 7.20 4.76 -23.22
CA ILE A 743 7.01 5.05 -21.78
C ILE A 743 5.53 5.27 -21.47
N ALA A 744 4.82 6.04 -22.32
CA ALA A 744 3.38 6.31 -22.16
C ALA A 744 2.56 5.02 -22.12
N THR A 745 2.82 4.11 -23.07
CA THR A 745 2.13 2.81 -23.11
C THR A 745 2.54 1.88 -21.99
N ALA A 746 3.80 1.92 -21.53
CA ALA A 746 4.22 1.15 -20.37
C ALA A 746 3.38 1.53 -19.14
N ILE A 747 3.23 2.83 -18.89
CA ILE A 747 2.41 3.33 -17.77
C ILE A 747 0.94 2.91 -17.94
N GLY A 748 0.37 3.07 -19.14
CA GLY A 748 -1.01 2.68 -19.41
C GLY A 748 -1.28 1.18 -19.24
N LEU A 749 -0.37 0.33 -19.73
CA LEU A 749 -0.46 -1.13 -19.58
C LEU A 749 -0.31 -1.54 -18.13
N ALA A 750 0.63 -0.92 -17.40
CA ALA A 750 0.82 -1.18 -15.98
C ALA A 750 -0.42 -0.80 -15.16
N ILE A 751 -0.99 0.39 -15.38
CA ILE A 751 -2.23 0.82 -14.70
C ILE A 751 -3.34 -0.20 -14.98
N THR A 752 -3.52 -0.60 -16.24
CA THR A 752 -4.56 -1.57 -16.62
C THR A 752 -4.36 -2.90 -15.90
N TYR A 753 -3.14 -3.42 -15.88
CA TYR A 753 -2.82 -4.65 -15.17
C TYR A 753 -3.12 -4.54 -13.68
N TRP A 754 -2.64 -3.48 -13.01
CA TRP A 754 -2.82 -3.31 -11.58
C TRP A 754 -4.29 -3.15 -11.19
N VAL A 755 -5.09 -2.44 -11.99
CA VAL A 755 -6.54 -2.33 -11.77
C VAL A 755 -7.20 -3.70 -11.88
N VAL A 756 -6.88 -4.48 -12.92
CA VAL A 756 -7.42 -5.84 -13.08
C VAL A 756 -6.99 -6.74 -11.93
N ALA A 757 -5.71 -6.72 -11.55
CA ALA A 757 -5.18 -7.50 -10.43
C ALA A 757 -5.88 -7.16 -9.11
N LEU A 758 -6.08 -5.87 -8.83
CA LEU A 758 -6.80 -5.40 -7.65
C LEU A 758 -8.25 -5.90 -7.61
N ILE A 759 -8.93 -5.93 -8.75
CA ILE A 759 -10.30 -6.43 -8.85
C ILE A 759 -10.34 -7.93 -8.53
N PHE A 760 -9.48 -8.74 -9.15
CA PHE A 760 -9.45 -10.19 -8.90
C PHE A 760 -9.04 -10.54 -7.47
N GLU A 761 -8.06 -9.81 -6.91
CA GLU A 761 -7.65 -9.97 -5.51
C GLU A 761 -8.79 -9.65 -4.54
N SER A 762 -9.52 -8.55 -4.79
CA SER A 762 -10.73 -8.21 -4.04
C SER A 762 -11.74 -9.36 -4.08
N LEU A 763 -12.10 -9.85 -5.28
CA LEU A 763 -13.06 -10.94 -5.44
C LEU A 763 -12.66 -12.22 -4.68
N GLY A 764 -11.36 -12.53 -4.62
CA GLY A 764 -10.84 -13.65 -3.83
C GLY A 764 -10.95 -13.43 -2.32
N ASN A 765 -10.72 -12.20 -1.87
CA ASN A 765 -10.80 -11.84 -0.46
C ASN A 765 -12.24 -11.90 0.06
N VAL A 766 -13.23 -11.58 -0.78
CA VAL A 766 -14.67 -11.69 -0.43
C VAL A 766 -15.25 -13.09 -0.73
N ASN A 767 -14.41 -14.11 -0.93
CA ASN A 767 -14.80 -15.50 -1.21
C ASN A 767 -15.73 -15.72 -2.43
N THR A 768 -15.87 -14.71 -3.30
CA THR A 768 -16.62 -14.85 -4.58
C THR A 768 -15.83 -15.65 -5.61
N LEU A 769 -14.49 -15.60 -5.54
CA LEU A 769 -13.58 -16.39 -6.35
C LEU A 769 -12.65 -17.25 -5.47
N PRO A 770 -12.33 -18.50 -5.89
CA PRO A 770 -11.28 -19.29 -5.25
C PRO A 770 -9.94 -18.53 -5.21
N ALA A 771 -9.22 -18.64 -4.09
CA ALA A 771 -7.97 -17.90 -3.86
C ALA A 771 -6.91 -18.08 -4.96
N VAL A 772 -6.85 -19.27 -5.56
CA VAL A 772 -5.95 -19.55 -6.70
C VAL A 772 -6.35 -18.74 -7.92
N LEU A 773 -7.64 -18.71 -8.28
CA LEU A 773 -8.11 -17.94 -9.44
C LEU A 773 -7.94 -16.44 -9.21
N ALA A 774 -8.22 -15.96 -8.00
CA ALA A 774 -8.03 -14.56 -7.64
C ALA A 774 -6.59 -14.09 -7.84
N ALA A 775 -5.59 -14.90 -7.45
CA ALA A 775 -4.18 -14.53 -7.59
C ALA A 775 -3.64 -14.71 -9.02
N TRP A 776 -4.00 -15.78 -9.73
CA TRP A 776 -3.36 -16.16 -10.99
C TRP A 776 -4.06 -15.63 -12.25
N THR A 777 -5.36 -15.29 -12.18
CA THR A 777 -6.13 -14.88 -13.38
C THR A 777 -5.55 -13.64 -14.07
N PRO A 778 -5.13 -12.57 -13.37
CA PRO A 778 -4.50 -11.41 -14.02
C PRO A 778 -3.27 -11.83 -14.85
N ASP A 779 -2.40 -12.66 -14.29
CA ASP A 779 -1.17 -13.09 -14.94
C ASP A 779 -1.44 -13.95 -16.18
N LEU A 780 -2.40 -14.86 -16.08
CA LEU A 780 -2.83 -15.69 -17.20
C LEU A 780 -3.46 -14.84 -18.31
N LEU A 781 -4.35 -13.90 -17.96
CA LEU A 781 -5.04 -13.04 -18.94
C LEU A 781 -4.02 -12.20 -19.72
N PHE A 782 -3.14 -11.49 -19.02
CA PHE A 782 -2.13 -10.64 -19.67
C PHE A 782 -1.02 -11.45 -20.34
N GLY A 783 -0.66 -12.62 -19.80
CA GLY A 783 0.31 -13.53 -20.41
C GLY A 783 -0.19 -14.13 -21.72
N ILE A 784 -1.45 -14.59 -21.76
CA ILE A 784 -2.12 -15.08 -22.97
C ILE A 784 -2.26 -13.95 -23.98
N THR A 785 -2.71 -12.77 -23.54
CA THR A 785 -2.87 -11.60 -24.42
C THR A 785 -1.53 -11.18 -25.03
N GLY A 786 -0.47 -11.08 -24.22
CA GLY A 786 0.87 -10.75 -24.67
C GLY A 786 1.42 -11.77 -25.66
N THR A 787 1.28 -13.06 -25.36
CA THR A 787 1.73 -14.15 -26.23
C THR A 787 0.95 -14.17 -27.56
N TYR A 788 -0.38 -13.98 -27.51
CA TYR A 788 -1.22 -13.90 -28.70
C TYR A 788 -0.84 -12.72 -29.60
N LEU A 789 -0.63 -11.52 -29.03
CA LEU A 789 -0.16 -10.36 -29.78
C LEU A 789 1.24 -10.58 -30.38
N LEU A 790 2.12 -11.28 -29.66
CA LEU A 790 3.45 -11.62 -30.12
C LEU A 790 3.39 -12.56 -31.34
N LEU A 791 2.55 -13.60 -31.28
CA LEU A 791 2.35 -14.53 -32.41
C LEU A 791 1.73 -13.87 -33.64
N ARG A 792 0.92 -12.83 -33.45
CA ARG A 792 0.29 -12.06 -34.53
C ARG A 792 1.21 -10.99 -35.13
N THR A 793 2.33 -10.68 -34.48
CA THR A 793 3.24 -9.63 -34.96
C THR A 793 3.96 -10.11 -36.23
N PRO A 794 3.88 -9.39 -37.36
CA PRO A 794 4.49 -9.82 -38.61
C PRO A 794 6.01 -9.93 -38.45
N THR A 795 6.53 -11.13 -38.75
CA THR A 795 7.97 -11.46 -38.72
C THR A 795 8.71 -10.83 -39.87
#